data_AF-A0A832DZR7-F1
#
_entry.id   AF-A0A832DZR7-F1
#
_cell.length_a   1.000
_cell.length_b   1.000
_cell.length_c   1.000
_cell.angle_alpha   90.00
_cell.angle_beta   90.00
_cell.angle_gamma   90.00
#
_symmetry.space_group_name_H-M   'P 1'
#
loop_
_entity.id
_entity.type
_entity.pdbx_description
1 polymer ?
#
loop_
_entity_poly.entity_id
_entity_poly.type
_entity_poly.pdbx_seq_one_letter_code
_entity_poly.pdbx_strand_id
1 'polypeptide(L)'
;YFGYCKKEVKTHISYSANLFGIAEEEHSGGALAFRRRNHGDEYGAGSPTRESGFYFDKMVEQFGDLMDVHPEGYAIDKQYPEIVYVPQILRMNLNEQAITWTKNRVTHSIRLQPGKIYIQPNGYKIEMQKHPGAPSWRLVGTDSEGTFCHKPSTVSGGGKSEISKSLEDAVLYNPLFVNNLNEDLDQVQAIFDKDYTDRFLPGYEDEDHDPTRPVLSSERSLGSVIKLLTVSSSHTQEYKDWLQSIPSYILALVFFIKRFYRREWGKQWRKHLTVDIVDGAPGHELKLWDRKVVASYLRIGFDQQGDWRVFKVRQDFMAAEKIQMEDDISASVVVPARWIHGSCACDEDSDSLKLVSNCEYRLFQRPDDAVIPGYDTETEHNMAMPDNFLANYEPLSGERLASIVEDVLTFSKFSTPMHELLSDAYRQQDGFVASSAHPRIVNGEPSKNPRYLETRPDLINPVRKYIAEIGIRLHRKIDLHKPVCHPVNAVLTGRRNNPAEPGIRPLAVYNPIHYQELPELFMDFICSLTGKSPSTTGAGSEGALTKGPFNALRATVDLNNALVSYILTGYAGFSSAAGFIGPDTRVNHDISLLIPEIWTRLSVSERQPDYLISQGYLEKVEDFQHNGEAVLASRLGYRITEQFVHDFMGKIFDNPMVVFTREILKPEIQDLDMFVDGVNNITETQQRVALQYFDDCSIEDACPPLHALLHIMAYGQYQGKDVHDQEIRELFSRDHMLNSSWYAERLGHKQQIDKRLWKRHVENLQSFVQQTSRIDDPEYDQIRSRLAHAKQKHEQVQAADYIDFLKGTLGADPL
;
A
#
# COMPACT_ATOMS: atom_id res chain seq x y z
N TYR A 1 13.11 -15.32 24.97
CA TYR A 1 12.94 -15.18 23.51
C TYR A 1 12.87 -13.70 23.16
N PHE A 2 13.54 -13.26 22.09
CA PHE A 2 13.76 -11.84 21.77
C PHE A 2 12.50 -11.06 21.40
N GLY A 3 11.46 -11.74 20.90
CA GLY A 3 10.19 -11.09 20.57
C GLY A 3 9.53 -10.39 21.76
N TYR A 4 9.68 -10.93 22.98
CA TYR A 4 9.16 -10.28 24.19
C TYR A 4 9.87 -8.94 24.46
N CYS A 5 11.19 -8.87 24.29
CA CYS A 5 11.94 -7.62 24.46
C CYS A 5 11.47 -6.55 23.46
N LYS A 6 11.30 -6.91 22.19
CA LYS A 6 10.75 -6.01 21.16
C LYS A 6 9.36 -5.50 21.54
N LYS A 7 8.46 -6.40 21.92
CA LYS A 7 7.06 -6.05 22.22
C LYS A 7 6.88 -5.35 23.56
N GLU A 8 7.78 -5.52 24.53
CA GLU A 8 7.75 -4.74 25.77
C GLU A 8 8.11 -3.27 25.52
N VAL A 9 9.06 -3.01 24.62
CA VAL A 9 9.34 -1.64 24.15
C VAL A 9 8.12 -1.04 23.47
N LYS A 10 7.41 -1.82 22.63
CA LYS A 10 6.12 -1.41 22.04
C LYS A 10 5.11 -1.01 23.11
N THR A 11 4.94 -1.83 24.15
CA THR A 11 4.06 -1.56 25.28
C THR A 11 4.43 -0.26 26.01
N HIS A 12 5.72 -0.01 26.25
CA HIS A 12 6.18 1.25 26.87
C HIS A 12 5.96 2.47 25.97
N ILE A 13 6.14 2.35 24.66
CA ILE A 13 5.82 3.43 23.72
C ILE A 13 4.31 3.72 23.75
N SER A 14 3.46 2.68 23.73
CA SER A 14 2.01 2.81 23.85
C SER A 14 1.60 3.48 25.16
N TYR A 15 2.18 3.05 26.28
CA TYR A 15 1.98 3.68 27.59
C TYR A 15 2.34 5.17 27.53
N SER A 16 3.51 5.51 27.00
CA SER A 16 3.96 6.90 26.88
C SER A 16 3.06 7.74 25.97
N ALA A 17 2.59 7.20 24.83
CA ALA A 17 1.71 7.92 23.91
C ALA A 17 0.39 8.27 24.60
N ASN A 18 -0.21 7.30 25.32
CA ASN A 18 -1.47 7.49 26.05
C ASN A 18 -1.36 8.57 27.14
N LEU A 19 -0.28 8.58 27.91
CA LEU A 19 -0.06 9.59 28.96
C LEU A 19 0.36 10.97 28.43
N PHE A 20 1.02 11.01 27.27
CA PHE A 20 1.46 12.25 26.67
C PHE A 20 0.31 13.02 26.01
N GLY A 21 -0.69 12.29 25.51
CA GLY A 21 -1.70 12.82 24.59
C GLY A 21 -1.09 13.13 23.22
N ILE A 22 -1.92 13.60 22.29
CA ILE A 22 -1.62 14.03 20.91
C ILE A 22 -0.96 12.99 19.99
N ALA A 23 -0.59 11.83 20.54
CA ALA A 23 0.13 10.77 19.86
C ALA A 23 -0.58 9.42 20.03
N GLU A 24 -0.35 8.53 19.08
CA GLU A 24 -0.78 7.14 19.11
C GLU A 24 0.45 6.25 18.94
N GLU A 25 0.43 5.09 19.58
CA GLU A 25 1.27 3.96 19.20
C GLU A 25 0.41 2.98 18.41
N GLU A 26 0.89 2.51 17.27
CA GLU A 26 0.11 1.70 16.35
C GLU A 26 0.85 0.42 15.97
N HIS A 27 0.07 -0.66 15.88
CA HIS A 27 0.51 -1.90 15.26
C HIS A 27 0.15 -1.87 13.77
N SER A 28 0.99 -1.19 12.99
CA SER A 28 0.70 -0.84 11.59
C SER A 28 1.91 -1.03 10.68
N GLY A 29 1.62 -1.44 9.44
CA GLY A 29 2.55 -1.39 8.32
C GLY A 29 2.20 -0.22 7.41
N GLY A 30 3.11 0.18 6.52
CA GLY A 30 2.84 1.33 5.67
C GLY A 30 3.92 1.60 4.64
N ALA A 31 3.51 2.12 3.49
CA ALA A 31 4.40 2.46 2.40
C ALA A 31 3.95 3.72 1.66
N LEU A 32 4.93 4.56 1.35
CA LEU A 32 4.77 5.63 0.37
C LEU A 32 4.99 5.02 -1.01
N ALA A 33 3.90 4.84 -1.76
CA ALA A 33 3.91 4.15 -3.04
C ALA A 33 3.82 5.16 -4.20
N PHE A 34 4.71 5.03 -5.19
CA PHE A 34 4.77 5.87 -6.38
C PHE A 34 4.38 5.07 -7.60
N ARG A 35 3.40 5.57 -8.35
CA ARG A 35 2.96 4.91 -9.58
C ARG A 35 4.10 4.90 -10.61
N ARG A 36 4.36 3.72 -11.17
CA ARG A 36 5.31 3.53 -12.26
C ARG A 36 4.61 3.20 -13.58
N ARG A 37 5.28 3.48 -14.68
CA ARG A 37 4.83 3.18 -16.05
C ARG A 37 5.98 2.68 -16.90
N ASN A 38 5.72 1.70 -17.75
CA ASN A 38 6.64 1.28 -18.79
C ASN A 38 6.40 2.10 -20.06
N HIS A 39 7.33 2.98 -20.41
CA HIS A 39 7.29 3.82 -21.61
C HIS A 39 7.75 3.10 -22.88
N GLY A 40 8.45 1.97 -22.75
CA GLY A 40 9.00 1.22 -23.89
C GLY A 40 10.31 1.85 -24.39
N ASP A 41 10.40 2.08 -25.70
CA ASP A 41 11.65 2.52 -26.35
C ASP A 41 11.80 4.05 -26.43
N GLU A 42 10.71 4.81 -26.28
CA GLU A 42 10.73 6.28 -26.44
C GLU A 42 9.86 6.96 -25.38
N TYR A 43 10.32 8.11 -24.90
CA TYR A 43 9.56 8.99 -24.00
C TYR A 43 9.76 10.47 -24.38
N GLY A 44 8.73 11.29 -24.21
CA GLY A 44 8.84 12.75 -24.26
C GLY A 44 7.89 13.42 -25.27
N ALA A 45 7.88 13.03 -26.54
CA ALA A 45 7.08 13.70 -27.58
C ALA A 45 5.56 13.60 -27.27
N GLY A 46 4.95 14.70 -26.79
CA GLY A 46 3.53 14.72 -26.40
C GLY A 46 3.22 13.97 -25.09
N SER A 47 4.20 13.81 -24.19
CA SER A 47 3.99 13.08 -22.93
C SER A 47 2.89 13.72 -22.05
N PRO A 48 1.94 12.93 -21.52
CA PRO A 48 0.91 13.42 -20.60
C PRO A 48 1.47 13.81 -19.22
N THR A 49 2.71 13.46 -18.91
CA THR A 49 3.39 13.90 -17.67
C THR A 49 4.05 15.27 -17.81
N ARG A 50 3.83 15.96 -18.94
CA ARG A 50 4.18 17.37 -19.11
C ARG A 50 3.12 18.24 -18.45
N GLU A 51 3.51 18.89 -17.39
CA GLU A 51 2.68 19.80 -16.61
C GLU A 51 3.19 21.23 -16.77
N SER A 52 2.29 22.19 -17.00
CA SER A 52 2.63 23.60 -17.09
C SER A 52 3.15 24.15 -15.76
N GLY A 53 4.01 25.17 -15.80
CA GLY A 53 4.52 25.82 -14.59
C GLY A 53 5.76 25.18 -13.97
N PHE A 54 6.35 24.19 -14.65
CA PHE A 54 7.60 23.53 -14.27
C PHE A 54 8.67 23.74 -15.36
N TYR A 55 9.63 24.62 -15.08
CA TYR A 55 10.69 24.99 -16.03
C TYR A 55 12.06 24.72 -15.42
N PHE A 56 13.00 24.25 -16.23
CA PHE A 56 14.35 23.90 -15.78
C PHE A 56 15.06 25.11 -15.13
N ASP A 57 15.00 26.29 -15.75
CA ASP A 57 15.65 27.48 -15.21
C ASP A 57 15.05 27.93 -13.86
N LYS A 58 13.73 27.72 -13.67
CA LYS A 58 13.05 27.99 -12.39
C LYS A 58 13.42 26.99 -11.30
N MET A 59 13.56 25.72 -11.67
CA MET A 59 14.07 24.70 -10.75
C MET A 59 15.50 25.02 -10.32
N VAL A 60 16.37 25.46 -11.25
CA VAL A 60 17.74 25.86 -10.92
C VAL A 60 17.77 27.10 -10.02
N GLU A 61 16.91 28.08 -10.27
CA GLU A 61 16.78 29.27 -9.41
C GLU A 61 16.44 28.91 -7.96
N GLN A 62 15.56 27.91 -7.76
CA GLN A 62 15.08 27.52 -6.43
C GLN A 62 15.95 26.45 -5.75
N PHE A 63 16.56 25.55 -6.53
CA PHE A 63 17.20 24.33 -6.04
C PHE A 63 18.66 24.16 -6.52
N GLY A 64 19.25 25.18 -7.12
CA GLY A 64 20.61 25.14 -7.69
C GLY A 64 21.69 24.72 -6.70
N ASP A 65 21.48 24.93 -5.40
CA ASP A 65 22.43 24.49 -4.36
C ASP A 65 22.60 22.97 -4.31
N LEU A 66 21.60 22.18 -4.75
CA LEU A 66 21.65 20.72 -4.78
C LEU A 66 22.42 20.14 -5.97
N MET A 67 22.73 20.95 -6.99
CA MET A 67 23.12 20.43 -8.30
C MET A 67 24.25 21.23 -8.95
N ASP A 68 25.09 20.53 -9.71
CA ASP A 68 26.09 21.13 -10.59
C ASP A 68 25.46 21.38 -11.96
N VAL A 69 25.21 22.65 -12.29
CA VAL A 69 24.46 23.06 -13.48
C VAL A 69 25.37 23.18 -14.69
N HIS A 70 24.98 22.53 -15.79
CA HIS A 70 25.72 22.55 -17.05
C HIS A 70 25.12 23.56 -18.05
N PRO A 71 25.96 24.25 -18.86
CA PRO A 71 25.50 25.29 -19.79
C PRO A 71 24.50 24.77 -20.83
N GLU A 72 24.61 23.49 -21.22
CA GLU A 72 23.74 22.77 -22.15
C GLU A 72 22.29 22.67 -21.65
N GLY A 73 22.03 22.91 -20.36
CA GLY A 73 20.67 22.93 -19.79
C GLY A 73 20.25 21.61 -19.15
N TYR A 74 21.19 20.94 -18.49
CA TYR A 74 20.95 19.83 -17.55
C TYR A 74 21.80 20.07 -16.29
N ALA A 75 21.58 19.32 -15.23
CA ALA A 75 22.40 19.39 -14.03
C ALA A 75 22.64 18.00 -13.43
N ILE A 76 23.68 17.84 -12.62
CA ILE A 76 23.99 16.60 -11.91
C ILE A 76 23.84 16.86 -10.41
N ASP A 77 23.22 15.93 -9.69
CA ASP A 77 23.09 16.07 -8.23
C ASP A 77 24.45 15.98 -7.54
N LYS A 78 24.69 16.87 -6.56
CA LYS A 78 25.97 16.95 -5.84
C LYS A 78 26.18 15.79 -4.86
N GLN A 79 25.10 15.22 -4.33
CA GLN A 79 25.16 14.11 -3.38
C GLN A 79 25.22 12.77 -4.09
N TYR A 80 24.46 12.62 -5.18
CA TYR A 80 24.33 11.36 -5.94
C TYR A 80 24.54 11.59 -7.44
N PRO A 81 25.78 11.45 -7.97
CA PRO A 81 26.10 11.72 -9.37
C PRO A 81 25.34 10.87 -10.40
N GLU A 82 24.66 9.81 -9.98
CA GLU A 82 23.71 9.03 -10.76
C GLU A 82 22.40 9.77 -11.08
N ILE A 83 22.06 10.81 -10.32
CA ILE A 83 20.87 11.63 -10.54
C ILE A 83 21.22 12.78 -11.48
N VAL A 84 20.45 12.88 -12.57
CA VAL A 84 20.63 13.88 -13.62
C VAL A 84 19.33 14.66 -13.79
N TYR A 85 19.35 15.95 -13.52
CA TYR A 85 18.23 16.84 -13.74
C TYR A 85 18.18 17.27 -15.21
N VAL A 86 17.05 17.05 -15.87
CA VAL A 86 16.85 17.29 -17.31
C VAL A 86 15.65 18.21 -17.54
N PRO A 87 15.59 18.95 -18.67
CA PRO A 87 14.45 19.82 -18.95
C PRO A 87 13.19 19.00 -19.24
N GLN A 88 12.01 19.57 -18.94
CA GLN A 88 10.74 18.88 -19.16
C GLN A 88 10.45 18.62 -20.65
N ILE A 89 10.85 19.56 -21.51
CA ILE A 89 10.73 19.44 -22.97
C ILE A 89 11.97 18.75 -23.51
N LEU A 90 11.89 17.42 -23.59
CA LEU A 90 12.94 16.55 -24.12
C LEU A 90 12.35 15.39 -24.94
N ARG A 91 13.23 14.61 -25.56
CA ARG A 91 12.97 13.29 -26.15
C ARG A 91 14.05 12.31 -25.69
N MET A 92 13.63 11.20 -25.09
CA MET A 92 14.50 10.07 -24.74
C MET A 92 14.26 8.93 -25.73
N ASN A 93 15.32 8.42 -26.34
CA ASN A 93 15.27 7.29 -27.27
C ASN A 93 16.24 6.19 -26.79
N LEU A 94 15.67 5.02 -26.48
CA LEU A 94 16.38 3.86 -25.98
C LEU A 94 17.33 3.26 -27.03
N ASN A 95 16.89 3.19 -28.28
CA ASN A 95 17.64 2.57 -29.37
C ASN A 95 18.83 3.44 -29.80
N GLU A 96 18.65 4.76 -29.82
CA GLU A 96 19.74 5.73 -30.06
C GLU A 96 20.61 5.96 -28.80
N GLN A 97 20.15 5.50 -27.63
CA GLN A 97 20.73 5.81 -26.32
C GLN A 97 20.97 7.30 -26.11
N ALA A 98 19.98 8.13 -26.46
CA ALA A 98 20.12 9.59 -26.45
C ALA A 98 18.94 10.27 -25.73
N ILE A 99 19.25 11.34 -25.01
CA ILE A 99 18.30 12.28 -24.44
C ILE A 99 18.56 13.63 -25.11
N THR A 100 17.59 14.14 -25.84
CA THR A 100 17.73 15.34 -26.68
C THR A 100 16.73 16.41 -26.29
N TRP A 101 17.15 17.67 -26.32
CA TRP A 101 16.28 18.83 -26.11
C TRP A 101 16.80 20.04 -26.88
N THR A 102 15.98 21.08 -26.97
CA THR A 102 16.36 22.34 -27.63
C THR A 102 16.41 23.45 -26.59
N LYS A 103 17.55 24.14 -26.51
CA LYS A 103 17.75 25.34 -25.68
C LYS A 103 18.33 26.44 -26.56
N ASN A 104 17.78 27.65 -26.51
CA ASN A 104 18.24 28.79 -27.32
C ASN A 104 18.37 28.47 -28.82
N ARG A 105 17.43 27.67 -29.37
CA ARG A 105 17.42 27.17 -30.77
C ARG A 105 18.57 26.21 -31.13
N VAL A 106 19.38 25.79 -30.15
CA VAL A 106 20.42 24.77 -30.31
C VAL A 106 19.92 23.46 -29.73
N THR A 107 20.09 22.37 -30.48
CA THR A 107 19.79 21.02 -30.01
C THR A 107 20.96 20.50 -29.20
N HIS A 108 20.71 20.12 -27.96
CA HIS A 108 21.67 19.47 -27.08
C HIS A 108 21.29 18.00 -26.91
N SER A 109 22.29 17.18 -26.56
CA SER A 109 22.11 15.75 -26.33
C SER A 109 23.05 15.26 -25.23
N ILE A 110 22.55 14.37 -24.38
CA ILE A 110 23.35 13.53 -23.49
C ILE A 110 23.03 12.07 -23.72
N ARG A 111 23.93 11.18 -23.30
CA ARG A 111 23.74 9.75 -23.45
C ARG A 111 22.75 9.22 -22.41
N LEU A 112 21.76 8.46 -22.86
CA LEU A 112 20.90 7.64 -22.00
C LEU A 112 21.69 6.41 -21.54
N GLN A 113 21.85 6.27 -20.23
CA GLN A 113 22.64 5.21 -19.60
C GLN A 113 21.84 4.44 -18.54
N PRO A 114 22.07 3.12 -18.39
CA PRO A 114 21.59 2.36 -17.25
C PRO A 114 22.26 2.83 -15.95
N GLY A 115 21.55 2.70 -14.83
CA GLY A 115 22.04 3.14 -13.52
C GLY A 115 22.00 4.66 -13.30
N LYS A 116 21.57 5.45 -14.29
CA LYS A 116 21.27 6.88 -14.14
C LYS A 116 19.77 7.11 -13.97
N ILE A 117 19.41 8.12 -13.18
CA ILE A 117 18.03 8.49 -12.87
C ILE A 117 17.81 9.93 -13.34
N TYR A 118 16.96 10.09 -14.35
CA TYR A 118 16.71 11.38 -14.98
C TYR A 118 15.47 12.02 -14.35
N ILE A 119 15.63 13.18 -13.70
CA ILE A 119 14.54 13.88 -12.99
C ILE A 119 14.15 15.13 -13.77
N GLN A 120 12.86 15.25 -14.07
CA GLN A 120 12.27 16.44 -14.69
C GLN A 120 11.95 17.52 -13.65
N PRO A 121 11.73 18.79 -14.05
CA PRO A 121 11.47 19.88 -13.10
C PRO A 121 10.19 19.73 -12.28
N ASN A 122 9.23 18.90 -12.72
CA ASN A 122 8.04 18.53 -11.96
C ASN A 122 8.24 17.33 -11.04
N GLY A 123 9.49 16.85 -10.88
CA GLY A 123 9.85 15.73 -10.03
C GLY A 123 9.71 14.35 -10.66
N TYR A 124 9.15 14.24 -11.88
CA TYR A 124 8.96 12.99 -12.59
C TYR A 124 10.30 12.33 -12.93
N LYS A 125 10.43 11.02 -12.70
CA LYS A 125 11.69 10.29 -12.83
C LYS A 125 11.63 9.35 -14.02
N ILE A 126 12.73 9.20 -14.74
CA ILE A 126 12.88 8.22 -15.82
C ILE A 126 14.18 7.43 -15.63
N GLU A 127 14.12 6.11 -15.80
CA GLU A 127 15.25 5.20 -15.73
C GLU A 127 15.28 4.27 -16.95
N MET A 128 16.48 3.92 -17.41
CA MET A 128 16.70 2.83 -18.37
C MET A 128 16.91 1.52 -17.60
N GLN A 129 15.94 0.60 -17.70
CA GLN A 129 15.95 -0.67 -16.95
C GLN A 129 15.95 -1.88 -17.88
N LYS A 130 16.67 -2.93 -17.49
CA LYS A 130 16.69 -4.21 -18.20
C LYS A 130 15.40 -4.97 -17.87
N HIS A 131 14.81 -5.63 -18.86
CA HIS A 131 13.67 -6.50 -18.63
C HIS A 131 14.12 -7.76 -17.86
N PRO A 132 13.47 -8.14 -16.74
CA PRO A 132 13.92 -9.29 -15.94
C PRO A 132 13.84 -10.63 -16.70
N GLY A 133 12.74 -10.86 -17.42
CA GLY A 133 12.53 -12.08 -18.21
C GLY A 133 12.92 -12.03 -19.69
N ALA A 134 13.59 -10.98 -20.17
CA ALA A 134 13.91 -10.84 -21.60
C ALA A 134 15.24 -10.10 -21.83
N PRO A 135 15.97 -10.38 -22.92
CA PRO A 135 17.21 -9.66 -23.26
C PRO A 135 16.92 -8.28 -23.88
N SER A 136 15.95 -7.55 -23.33
CA SER A 136 15.53 -6.23 -23.78
C SER A 136 15.66 -5.18 -22.67
N TRP A 137 15.61 -3.92 -23.07
CA TRP A 137 15.62 -2.78 -22.16
C TRP A 137 14.33 -1.96 -22.34
N ARG A 138 14.00 -1.14 -21.35
CA ARG A 138 12.82 -0.28 -21.36
C ARG A 138 13.08 1.01 -20.60
N LEU A 139 12.39 2.07 -21.00
CA LEU A 139 12.27 3.30 -20.21
C LEU A 139 11.15 3.11 -19.19
N VAL A 140 11.47 3.27 -17.90
CA VAL A 140 10.49 3.24 -16.81
C VAL A 140 10.37 4.62 -16.22
N GLY A 141 9.15 5.11 -16.07
CA GLY A 141 8.89 6.39 -15.41
C GLY A 141 8.19 6.22 -14.07
N THR A 142 8.59 7.00 -13.06
CA THR A 142 8.00 7.04 -11.72
C THR A 142 7.41 8.43 -11.46
N ASP A 143 6.17 8.49 -10.97
CA ASP A 143 5.50 9.75 -10.60
C ASP A 143 6.26 10.51 -9.50
N SER A 144 6.11 11.84 -9.51
CA SER A 144 6.73 12.72 -8.52
C SER A 144 6.06 12.61 -7.15
N GLU A 145 4.74 12.47 -7.13
CA GLU A 145 3.91 12.43 -5.93
C GLU A 145 3.52 10.98 -5.61
N GLY A 146 3.70 10.57 -4.35
CA GLY A 146 3.34 9.24 -3.86
C GLY A 146 2.00 9.22 -3.15
N THR A 147 1.48 8.02 -2.91
CA THR A 147 0.33 7.77 -2.03
C THR A 147 0.80 7.00 -0.81
N PHE A 148 0.76 7.63 0.36
CA PHE A 148 1.07 6.97 1.62
C PHE A 148 -0.11 6.10 2.06
N CYS A 149 0.06 4.80 1.85
CA CYS A 149 -0.86 3.74 2.27
C CYS A 149 -0.48 3.27 3.67
N HIS A 150 -1.35 3.52 4.65
CA HIS A 150 -1.19 3.13 6.05
C HIS A 150 -2.10 1.94 6.36
N LYS A 151 -1.57 0.88 6.97
CA LYS A 151 -2.27 -0.39 7.22
C LYS A 151 -2.25 -0.75 8.72
N PRO A 152 -3.10 -0.10 9.54
CA PRO A 152 -3.19 -0.34 10.97
C PRO A 152 -4.10 -1.52 11.31
N SER A 153 -4.12 -1.90 12.59
CA SER A 153 -5.11 -2.79 13.23
C SER A 153 -5.38 -4.07 12.44
N THR A 154 -4.33 -4.61 11.83
CA THR A 154 -4.40 -5.76 10.93
C THR A 154 -3.93 -7.00 11.69
N VAL A 155 -4.83 -7.96 11.88
CA VAL A 155 -4.54 -9.21 12.60
C VAL A 155 -3.41 -10.00 11.95
N SER A 156 -2.77 -10.89 12.70
CA SER A 156 -1.75 -11.79 12.16
C SER A 156 -2.31 -12.61 10.99
N GLY A 157 -1.69 -12.50 9.82
CA GLY A 157 -2.16 -13.11 8.57
C GLY A 157 -3.11 -12.24 7.75
N GLY A 158 -3.43 -11.02 8.18
CA GLY A 158 -4.15 -10.01 7.39
C GLY A 158 -3.26 -9.22 6.42
N GLY A 159 -1.96 -9.54 6.37
CA GLY A 159 -1.00 -8.97 5.42
C GLY A 159 -0.57 -7.54 5.73
N LYS A 160 -0.24 -7.24 7.00
CA LYS A 160 0.26 -5.93 7.45
C LYS A 160 1.49 -5.49 6.65
N SER A 161 2.54 -6.32 6.63
CA SER A 161 3.83 -6.00 5.99
C SER A 161 3.78 -6.13 4.45
N GLU A 162 2.75 -6.79 3.90
CA GLU A 162 2.55 -6.92 2.45
C GLU A 162 2.32 -5.55 1.77
N ILE A 163 1.86 -4.54 2.52
CA ILE A 163 1.68 -3.19 1.99
C ILE A 163 3.00 -2.60 1.45
N SER A 164 4.15 -2.94 2.06
CA SER A 164 5.47 -2.44 1.68
C SER A 164 6.29 -3.39 0.81
N LYS A 165 6.00 -4.69 0.77
CA LYS A 165 6.74 -5.68 -0.05
C LYS A 165 6.63 -5.40 -1.54
N SER A 166 7.67 -5.64 -2.32
CA SER A 166 7.62 -5.43 -3.77
C SER A 166 6.60 -6.36 -4.44
N LEU A 167 5.77 -5.82 -5.35
CA LEU A 167 4.95 -6.67 -6.21
C LEU A 167 5.77 -7.30 -7.34
N GLU A 168 6.97 -6.76 -7.64
CA GLU A 168 7.81 -7.24 -8.75
C GLU A 168 8.22 -8.71 -8.58
N ASP A 169 8.40 -9.17 -7.34
CA ASP A 169 8.76 -10.56 -7.02
C ASP A 169 7.62 -11.55 -7.30
N ALA A 170 6.38 -11.06 -7.38
CA ALA A 170 5.20 -11.85 -7.75
C ALA A 170 4.92 -11.85 -9.26
N VAL A 171 5.67 -11.09 -10.06
CA VAL A 171 5.47 -10.97 -11.51
C VAL A 171 6.07 -12.17 -12.24
N LEU A 172 5.24 -12.86 -13.01
CA LEU A 172 5.66 -13.93 -13.91
C LEU A 172 5.93 -13.35 -15.30
N TYR A 173 7.04 -13.77 -15.91
CA TYR A 173 7.44 -13.33 -17.26
C TYR A 173 7.35 -14.50 -18.23
N ASN A 174 6.30 -14.53 -19.05
CA ASN A 174 6.01 -15.64 -19.96
C ASN A 174 5.78 -15.14 -21.39
N PRO A 175 5.91 -16.03 -22.41
CA PRO A 175 5.55 -15.68 -23.79
C PRO A 175 4.09 -15.27 -23.93
N LEU A 176 3.82 -14.36 -24.87
CA LEU A 176 2.46 -14.12 -25.34
C LEU A 176 2.10 -15.16 -26.41
N PHE A 177 1.04 -15.93 -26.16
CA PHE A 177 0.63 -17.02 -27.04
C PHE A 177 -0.41 -16.59 -28.07
N VAL A 178 -0.29 -17.16 -29.27
CA VAL A 178 -1.28 -17.16 -30.34
C VAL A 178 -1.60 -18.61 -30.73
N ASN A 179 -2.84 -18.87 -31.15
CA ASN A 179 -3.22 -20.20 -31.60
C ASN A 179 -2.79 -20.40 -33.06
N ASN A 180 -3.38 -19.61 -33.96
CA ASN A 180 -2.98 -19.53 -35.36
C ASN A 180 -2.84 -18.06 -35.71
N LEU A 181 -1.61 -17.59 -35.94
CA LEU A 181 -1.32 -16.18 -36.13
C LEU A 181 -2.22 -15.53 -37.19
N ASN A 182 -2.44 -16.17 -38.35
CA ASN A 182 -3.22 -15.54 -39.41
C ASN A 182 -4.71 -15.42 -39.04
N GLU A 183 -5.29 -16.49 -38.50
CA GLU A 183 -6.70 -16.51 -38.07
C GLU A 183 -6.94 -15.55 -36.90
N ASP A 184 -6.01 -15.51 -35.94
CA ASP A 184 -6.06 -14.62 -34.80
C ASP A 184 -5.96 -13.15 -35.26
N LEU A 185 -5.06 -12.84 -36.20
CA LEU A 185 -4.92 -11.50 -36.77
C LEU A 185 -6.14 -11.07 -37.61
N ASP A 186 -6.88 -12.02 -38.18
CA ASP A 186 -8.16 -11.75 -38.85
C ASP A 186 -9.25 -11.35 -37.84
N GLN A 187 -9.35 -12.03 -36.71
CA GLN A 187 -10.23 -11.63 -35.62
C GLN A 187 -9.86 -10.25 -35.06
N VAL A 188 -8.57 -9.97 -34.85
CA VAL A 188 -8.09 -8.66 -34.39
C VAL A 188 -8.45 -7.55 -35.38
N GLN A 189 -8.31 -7.80 -36.68
CA GLN A 189 -8.67 -6.81 -37.70
C GLN A 189 -10.17 -6.52 -37.69
N ALA A 190 -11.02 -7.53 -37.51
CA ALA A 190 -12.46 -7.34 -37.37
C ALA A 190 -12.83 -6.48 -36.16
N ILE A 191 -12.09 -6.60 -35.05
CA ILE A 191 -12.24 -5.73 -33.86
C ILE A 191 -11.84 -4.29 -34.23
N PHE A 192 -10.69 -4.08 -34.88
CA PHE A 192 -10.23 -2.73 -35.24
C PHE A 192 -11.15 -2.00 -36.24
N ASP A 193 -11.82 -2.75 -37.10
CA ASP A 193 -12.70 -2.21 -38.13
C ASP A 193 -14.16 -2.07 -37.69
N LYS A 194 -14.53 -2.58 -36.50
CA LYS A 194 -15.91 -2.49 -35.98
C LYS A 194 -16.29 -1.05 -35.63
N ASP A 195 -17.55 -0.69 -35.91
CA ASP A 195 -18.18 0.52 -35.39
C ASP A 195 -18.66 0.29 -33.95
N TYR A 196 -18.29 1.21 -33.05
CA TYR A 196 -18.57 1.15 -31.62
C TYR A 196 -19.60 2.19 -31.17
N THR A 197 -20.19 2.96 -32.08
CA THR A 197 -21.06 4.10 -31.75
C THR A 197 -22.42 3.71 -31.14
N ASP A 198 -22.86 2.47 -31.34
CA ASP A 198 -24.17 1.94 -30.92
C ASP A 198 -24.12 1.07 -29.65
N ARG A 199 -22.98 1.02 -28.96
CA ARG A 199 -22.71 0.06 -27.88
C ARG A 199 -23.38 0.36 -26.54
N PHE A 200 -23.78 1.61 -26.29
CA PHE A 200 -24.32 2.04 -25.00
C PHE A 200 -25.84 1.97 -24.96
N LEU A 201 -26.37 1.67 -23.78
CA LEU A 201 -27.79 1.87 -23.47
C LEU A 201 -28.11 3.37 -23.47
N PRO A 202 -29.35 3.77 -23.78
CA PRO A 202 -29.77 5.17 -23.69
C PRO A 202 -29.49 5.78 -22.31
N GLY A 203 -28.86 6.95 -22.26
CA GLY A 203 -28.45 7.66 -21.04
C GLY A 203 -27.00 7.40 -20.61
N TYR A 204 -26.27 6.53 -21.30
CA TYR A 204 -24.85 6.23 -21.03
C TYR A 204 -23.91 6.70 -22.15
N GLU A 205 -24.40 7.47 -23.11
CA GLU A 205 -23.64 7.91 -24.29
C GLU A 205 -22.41 8.74 -23.92
N ASP A 206 -22.47 9.50 -22.82
CA ASP A 206 -21.39 10.38 -22.34
C ASP A 206 -20.22 9.60 -21.71
N GLU A 207 -20.33 8.28 -21.53
CA GLU A 207 -19.23 7.44 -21.01
C GLU A 207 -17.99 7.40 -21.92
N ASP A 208 -18.16 7.74 -23.20
CA ASP A 208 -17.07 7.98 -24.15
C ASP A 208 -17.31 9.27 -24.90
N HIS A 209 -16.58 10.32 -24.52
CA HIS A 209 -16.68 11.66 -25.09
C HIS A 209 -16.56 11.74 -26.62
N ASP A 210 -15.94 10.74 -27.26
CA ASP A 210 -15.93 10.63 -28.71
C ASP A 210 -15.90 9.14 -29.11
N PRO A 211 -17.08 8.55 -29.37
CA PRO A 211 -17.21 7.14 -29.72
C PRO A 211 -16.73 6.82 -31.14
N THR A 212 -16.50 7.83 -31.99
CA THR A 212 -16.10 7.65 -33.40
C THR A 212 -14.61 7.38 -33.57
N ARG A 213 -13.80 7.60 -32.52
CA ARG A 213 -12.35 7.43 -32.57
C ARG A 213 -11.97 5.97 -32.88
N PRO A 214 -11.21 5.71 -33.96
CA PRO A 214 -10.73 4.36 -34.27
C PRO A 214 -9.86 3.78 -33.16
N VAL A 215 -9.88 2.44 -33.00
CA VAL A 215 -9.15 1.75 -31.93
C VAL A 215 -7.65 2.06 -31.96
N LEU A 216 -7.02 2.03 -33.15
CA LEU A 216 -5.60 2.31 -33.32
C LEU A 216 -5.24 3.82 -33.33
N SER A 217 -6.21 4.72 -33.26
CA SER A 217 -5.95 6.17 -33.23
C SER A 217 -5.08 6.55 -32.03
N SER A 218 -4.10 7.41 -32.24
CA SER A 218 -3.29 7.99 -31.15
C SER A 218 -4.12 8.81 -30.15
N GLU A 219 -5.31 9.25 -30.54
CA GLU A 219 -6.25 9.98 -29.67
C GLU A 219 -7.02 9.04 -28.73
N ARG A 220 -6.93 7.72 -28.93
CA ARG A 220 -7.50 6.69 -28.07
C ARG A 220 -6.39 6.03 -27.27
N SER A 221 -6.42 6.15 -25.95
CA SER A 221 -5.40 5.55 -25.06
C SER A 221 -5.57 4.03 -24.94
N LEU A 222 -4.51 3.31 -24.52
CA LEU A 222 -4.60 1.88 -24.25
C LEU A 222 -5.68 1.57 -23.20
N GLY A 223 -5.74 2.35 -22.12
CA GLY A 223 -6.77 2.19 -21.09
C GLY A 223 -8.20 2.40 -21.62
N SER A 224 -8.39 3.36 -22.55
CA SER A 224 -9.68 3.55 -23.22
C SER A 224 -10.05 2.38 -24.13
N VAL A 225 -9.07 1.74 -24.79
CA VAL A 225 -9.32 0.52 -25.58
C VAL A 225 -9.64 -0.68 -24.68
N ILE A 226 -8.98 -0.81 -23.52
CA ILE A 226 -9.33 -1.82 -22.52
C ILE A 226 -10.76 -1.59 -22.03
N LYS A 227 -11.12 -0.36 -21.64
CA LYS A 227 -12.50 -0.01 -21.25
C LYS A 227 -13.51 -0.35 -22.35
N LEU A 228 -13.20 0.01 -23.61
CA LEU A 228 -14.05 -0.30 -24.77
C LEU A 228 -14.32 -1.81 -24.91
N LEU A 229 -13.30 -2.64 -24.66
CA LEU A 229 -13.35 -4.09 -24.85
C LEU A 229 -13.54 -4.86 -23.54
N THR A 230 -14.03 -4.21 -22.49
CA THR A 230 -14.41 -4.83 -21.23
C THR A 230 -15.93 -4.74 -21.09
N VAL A 231 -16.57 -5.81 -20.62
CA VAL A 231 -18.02 -5.83 -20.42
C VAL A 231 -18.39 -4.88 -19.28
N SER A 232 -19.36 -3.99 -19.53
CA SER A 232 -19.92 -3.04 -18.57
C SER A 232 -21.44 -3.20 -18.50
N SER A 233 -22.04 -2.84 -17.37
CA SER A 233 -23.49 -2.83 -17.18
C SER A 233 -24.21 -1.88 -18.14
N SER A 234 -23.55 -0.78 -18.54
CA SER A 234 -24.06 0.26 -19.45
C SER A 234 -24.09 -0.14 -20.93
N HIS A 235 -23.52 -1.30 -21.29
CA HIS A 235 -23.54 -1.79 -22.67
C HIS A 235 -24.88 -2.45 -23.06
N THR A 236 -25.24 -2.34 -24.35
CA THR A 236 -26.37 -3.08 -24.94
C THR A 236 -26.15 -4.60 -24.85
N GLN A 237 -27.22 -5.39 -24.81
CA GLN A 237 -27.09 -6.85 -24.72
C GLN A 237 -26.35 -7.41 -25.94
N GLU A 238 -26.63 -6.91 -27.14
CA GLU A 238 -25.94 -7.31 -28.37
C GLU A 238 -24.42 -7.07 -28.29
N TYR A 239 -24.00 -5.92 -27.76
CA TYR A 239 -22.58 -5.61 -27.59
C TYR A 239 -21.93 -6.48 -26.51
N LYS A 240 -22.64 -6.77 -25.41
CA LYS A 240 -22.18 -7.69 -24.35
C LYS A 240 -21.96 -9.09 -24.90
N ASP A 241 -22.93 -9.63 -25.65
CA ASP A 241 -22.86 -10.96 -26.25
C ASP A 241 -21.70 -11.03 -27.25
N TRP A 242 -21.51 -9.98 -28.06
CA TRP A 242 -20.37 -9.88 -28.97
C TRP A 242 -19.04 -9.87 -28.22
N LEU A 243 -18.87 -9.03 -27.20
CA LEU A 243 -17.63 -8.97 -26.41
C LEU A 243 -17.32 -10.31 -25.74
N GLN A 244 -18.33 -10.97 -25.17
CA GLN A 244 -18.18 -12.27 -24.54
C GLN A 244 -17.81 -13.39 -25.52
N SER A 245 -18.15 -13.23 -26.81
CA SER A 245 -17.74 -14.17 -27.85
C SER A 245 -16.25 -14.09 -28.21
N ILE A 246 -15.57 -13.00 -27.84
CA ILE A 246 -14.15 -12.78 -28.16
C ILE A 246 -13.28 -13.53 -27.13
N PRO A 247 -12.40 -14.44 -27.57
CA PRO A 247 -11.48 -15.10 -26.65
C PRO A 247 -10.52 -14.11 -25.97
N SER A 248 -10.24 -14.32 -24.68
CA SER A 248 -9.38 -13.43 -23.90
C SER A 248 -7.96 -13.28 -24.48
N TYR A 249 -7.41 -14.30 -25.13
CA TYR A 249 -6.10 -14.21 -25.78
C TYR A 249 -6.10 -13.31 -27.01
N ILE A 250 -7.24 -13.18 -27.72
CA ILE A 250 -7.40 -12.23 -28.83
C ILE A 250 -7.44 -10.79 -28.30
N LEU A 251 -8.11 -10.54 -27.18
CA LEU A 251 -8.09 -9.24 -26.51
C LEU A 251 -6.67 -8.85 -26.08
N ALA A 252 -5.91 -9.78 -25.49
CA ALA A 252 -4.51 -9.56 -25.15
C ALA A 252 -3.67 -9.17 -26.39
N LEU A 253 -3.93 -9.78 -27.55
CA LEU A 253 -3.29 -9.45 -28.82
C LEU A 253 -3.69 -8.05 -29.32
N VAL A 254 -4.97 -7.68 -29.22
CA VAL A 254 -5.48 -6.33 -29.53
C VAL A 254 -4.75 -5.26 -28.70
N PHE A 255 -4.66 -5.46 -27.38
CA PHE A 255 -3.99 -4.53 -26.47
C PHE A 255 -2.49 -4.44 -26.73
N PHE A 256 -1.86 -5.58 -27.00
CA PHE A 256 -0.46 -5.64 -27.41
C PHE A 256 -0.21 -4.81 -28.67
N ILE A 257 -0.99 -5.03 -29.73
CA ILE A 257 -0.84 -4.30 -31.00
C ILE A 257 -1.08 -2.81 -30.76
N LYS A 258 -2.15 -2.46 -30.03
CA LYS A 258 -2.45 -1.06 -29.70
C LYS A 258 -1.27 -0.36 -29.01
N ARG A 259 -0.58 -1.05 -28.10
CA ARG A 259 0.57 -0.48 -27.37
C ARG A 259 1.75 -0.17 -28.27
N PHE A 260 2.09 -1.08 -29.18
CA PHE A 260 3.27 -0.97 -30.04
C PHE A 260 2.98 -0.28 -31.38
N TYR A 261 1.71 -0.07 -31.72
CA TYR A 261 1.30 0.54 -32.97
C TYR A 261 1.97 1.90 -33.17
N ARG A 262 2.65 2.03 -34.30
CA ARG A 262 3.21 3.29 -34.77
C ARG A 262 2.38 3.78 -35.95
N ARG A 263 2.13 5.09 -36.02
CA ARG A 263 1.35 5.71 -37.12
C ARG A 263 1.92 5.34 -38.51
N GLU A 264 3.24 5.18 -38.60
CA GLU A 264 3.96 4.77 -39.81
C GLU A 264 3.61 3.35 -40.31
N TRP A 265 3.12 2.46 -39.44
CA TRP A 265 2.68 1.12 -39.83
C TRP A 265 1.42 1.16 -40.69
N GLY A 266 0.56 2.17 -40.51
CA GLY A 266 -0.70 2.31 -41.24
C GLY A 266 -1.53 1.02 -41.21
N LYS A 267 -1.96 0.55 -42.39
CA LYS A 267 -2.69 -0.72 -42.56
C LYS A 267 -1.78 -1.97 -42.62
N GLN A 268 -0.47 -1.80 -42.57
CA GLN A 268 0.53 -2.87 -42.74
C GLN A 268 1.09 -3.39 -41.42
N TRP A 269 0.45 -3.06 -40.29
CA TRP A 269 0.86 -3.43 -38.95
C TRP A 269 1.07 -4.95 -38.77
N ARG A 270 0.30 -5.78 -39.48
CA ARG A 270 0.40 -7.25 -39.45
C ARG A 270 1.80 -7.78 -39.79
N LYS A 271 2.54 -7.10 -40.67
CA LYS A 271 3.87 -7.55 -41.14
C LYS A 271 4.96 -7.54 -40.06
N HIS A 272 4.70 -6.86 -38.95
CA HIS A 272 5.66 -6.78 -37.85
C HIS A 272 5.52 -7.93 -36.84
N LEU A 273 4.47 -8.74 -36.98
CA LEU A 273 4.13 -9.84 -36.10
C LEU A 273 4.44 -11.16 -36.79
N THR A 274 5.21 -12.02 -36.12
CA THR A 274 5.63 -13.33 -36.65
C THR A 274 5.54 -14.41 -35.57
N VAL A 275 5.61 -15.67 -35.99
CA VAL A 275 5.84 -16.83 -35.12
C VAL A 275 6.96 -17.66 -35.75
N ASP A 276 7.66 -18.46 -34.94
CA ASP A 276 8.63 -19.43 -35.49
C ASP A 276 7.93 -20.53 -36.28
N ILE A 277 8.63 -21.15 -37.22
CA ILE A 277 8.21 -22.42 -37.82
C ILE A 277 8.99 -23.52 -37.12
N VAL A 278 8.31 -24.36 -36.35
CA VAL A 278 8.89 -25.47 -35.58
C VAL A 278 8.44 -26.77 -36.24
N ASP A 279 9.39 -27.59 -36.69
CA ASP A 279 9.15 -28.85 -37.39
C ASP A 279 8.16 -28.75 -38.58
N GLY A 280 8.14 -27.60 -39.25
CA GLY A 280 7.27 -27.33 -40.40
C GLY A 280 5.87 -26.80 -40.04
N ALA A 281 5.54 -26.65 -38.76
CA ALA A 281 4.30 -26.04 -38.29
C ALA A 281 4.55 -24.64 -37.69
N PRO A 282 3.62 -23.68 -37.85
CA PRO A 282 3.69 -22.42 -37.13
C PRO A 282 3.64 -22.66 -35.62
N GLY A 283 4.58 -22.05 -34.90
CA GLY A 283 4.61 -22.03 -33.45
C GLY A 283 3.58 -21.06 -32.86
N HIS A 284 3.52 -21.05 -31.53
CA HIS A 284 2.50 -20.32 -30.78
C HIS A 284 3.03 -19.08 -30.05
N GLU A 285 4.35 -18.87 -30.01
CA GLU A 285 4.94 -17.72 -29.33
C GLU A 285 5.02 -16.52 -30.26
N LEU A 286 4.29 -15.45 -29.92
CA LEU A 286 4.28 -14.23 -30.71
C LEU A 286 5.64 -13.55 -30.72
N LYS A 287 6.04 -13.05 -31.89
CA LYS A 287 7.21 -12.20 -32.08
C LYS A 287 6.83 -10.83 -32.60
N LEU A 288 7.59 -9.83 -32.19
CA LEU A 288 7.60 -8.49 -32.78
C LEU A 288 9.03 -8.21 -33.27
N TRP A 289 9.19 -7.94 -34.57
CA TRP A 289 10.50 -7.77 -35.21
C TRP A 289 11.46 -8.95 -34.94
N ASP A 290 10.95 -10.18 -35.10
CA ASP A 290 11.64 -11.45 -34.85
C ASP A 290 12.15 -11.68 -33.41
N ARG A 291 11.75 -10.81 -32.48
CA ARG A 291 12.01 -10.98 -31.05
C ARG A 291 10.79 -11.57 -30.37
N LYS A 292 11.00 -12.62 -29.57
CA LYS A 292 9.97 -13.21 -28.73
C LYS A 292 9.39 -12.15 -27.79
N VAL A 293 8.07 -12.04 -27.78
CA VAL A 293 7.34 -11.15 -26.88
C VAL A 293 7.25 -11.82 -25.52
N VAL A 294 7.73 -11.11 -24.49
CA VAL A 294 7.56 -11.52 -23.09
C VAL A 294 6.55 -10.59 -22.44
N ALA A 295 5.46 -11.17 -21.97
CA ALA A 295 4.41 -10.49 -21.25
C ALA A 295 4.57 -10.71 -19.73
N SER A 296 3.98 -9.80 -18.96
CA SER A 296 3.96 -9.87 -17.50
C SER A 296 2.60 -10.36 -17.01
N TYR A 297 2.62 -11.22 -16.00
CA TYR A 297 1.43 -11.82 -15.41
C TYR A 297 1.52 -11.79 -13.89
N LEU A 298 0.36 -11.81 -13.22
CA LEU A 298 0.24 -11.94 -11.77
C LEU A 298 -0.66 -13.14 -11.46
N ARG A 299 -0.29 -13.91 -10.43
CA ARG A 299 -1.20 -14.86 -9.80
C ARG A 299 -2.18 -14.07 -8.92
N ILE A 300 -3.47 -14.29 -9.09
CA ILE A 300 -4.53 -13.76 -8.21
C ILE A 300 -5.42 -14.91 -7.74
N GLY A 301 -5.00 -15.53 -6.65
CA GLY A 301 -5.66 -16.66 -6.02
C GLY A 301 -5.51 -17.97 -6.78
N PHE A 302 -6.32 -18.94 -6.35
CA PHE A 302 -6.29 -20.31 -6.82
C PHE A 302 -7.68 -20.74 -7.30
N ASP A 303 -7.72 -21.71 -8.19
CA ASP A 303 -8.98 -22.38 -8.54
C ASP A 303 -9.34 -23.47 -7.51
N GLN A 304 -10.47 -24.16 -7.75
CA GLN A 304 -10.96 -25.23 -6.87
C GLN A 304 -10.03 -26.45 -6.80
N GLN A 305 -9.14 -26.64 -7.78
CA GLN A 305 -8.16 -27.73 -7.81
C GLN A 305 -6.86 -27.34 -7.10
N GLY A 306 -6.73 -26.06 -6.75
CA GLY A 306 -5.55 -25.49 -6.11
C GLY A 306 -4.51 -24.98 -7.09
N ASP A 307 -4.83 -24.91 -8.39
CA ASP A 307 -3.96 -24.39 -9.44
C ASP A 307 -3.98 -22.86 -9.45
N TRP A 308 -2.92 -22.25 -9.99
CA TRP A 308 -2.76 -20.80 -10.00
C TRP A 308 -3.68 -20.15 -11.01
N ARG A 309 -4.43 -19.13 -10.57
CA ARG A 309 -5.15 -18.24 -11.47
C ARG A 309 -4.23 -17.11 -11.91
N VAL A 310 -3.70 -17.20 -13.13
CA VAL A 310 -2.69 -16.27 -13.66
C VAL A 310 -3.30 -15.32 -14.68
N PHE A 311 -3.10 -14.02 -14.49
CA PHE A 311 -3.70 -12.97 -15.30
C PHE A 311 -2.65 -12.07 -15.92
N LYS A 312 -2.80 -11.76 -17.21
CA LYS A 312 -1.93 -10.83 -17.92
C LYS A 312 -2.16 -9.40 -17.42
N VAL A 313 -1.08 -8.75 -17.02
CA VAL A 313 -1.10 -7.30 -16.72
C VAL A 313 -0.89 -6.49 -18.00
N ARG A 314 -1.23 -5.21 -17.91
CA ARG A 314 -1.02 -4.27 -19.00
C ARG A 314 0.45 -4.16 -19.36
N GLN A 315 0.74 -4.01 -20.65
CA GLN A 315 2.12 -3.87 -21.13
C GLN A 315 2.80 -2.58 -20.62
N ASP A 316 2.02 -1.54 -20.31
CA ASP A 316 2.50 -0.28 -19.75
C ASP A 316 2.46 -0.25 -18.20
N PHE A 317 1.97 -1.30 -17.55
CA PHE A 317 2.00 -1.45 -16.10
C PHE A 317 3.42 -1.76 -15.62
N MET A 318 3.79 -1.14 -14.51
CA MET A 318 4.96 -1.45 -13.70
C MET A 318 4.51 -1.42 -12.25
N ALA A 319 4.98 -2.36 -11.42
CA ALA A 319 4.76 -2.33 -9.97
C ALA A 319 5.18 -0.97 -9.39
N ALA A 320 4.44 -0.44 -8.43
CA ALA A 320 4.76 0.83 -7.80
C ALA A 320 6.13 0.77 -7.10
N GLU A 321 6.86 1.89 -7.14
CA GLU A 321 8.06 2.04 -6.33
C GLU A 321 7.61 2.37 -4.90
N LYS A 322 8.02 1.57 -3.91
CA LYS A 322 7.54 1.70 -2.54
C LYS A 322 8.69 2.03 -1.61
N ILE A 323 8.50 3.09 -0.81
CA ILE A 323 9.37 3.40 0.32
C ILE A 323 8.62 2.96 1.57
N GLN A 324 9.17 1.99 2.29
CA GLN A 324 8.58 1.53 3.55
C GLN A 324 8.64 2.66 4.59
N MET A 325 7.48 3.00 5.13
CA MET A 325 7.31 4.06 6.13
C MET A 325 7.07 3.51 7.52
N GLU A 326 6.50 2.30 7.61
CA GLU A 326 6.07 1.62 8.82
C GLU A 326 6.15 0.10 8.61
N ASP A 327 6.22 -0.67 9.69
CA ASP A 327 6.13 -2.13 9.62
C ASP A 327 5.37 -2.72 10.82
N ASP A 328 5.84 -2.54 12.06
CA ASP A 328 5.25 -3.20 13.24
C ASP A 328 5.09 -2.29 14.47
N ILE A 329 6.03 -1.38 14.75
CA ILE A 329 5.93 -0.39 15.83
C ILE A 329 5.96 1.02 15.24
N SER A 330 4.81 1.68 15.23
CA SER A 330 4.64 3.02 14.67
C SER A 330 4.22 3.99 15.75
N ALA A 331 4.81 5.19 15.72
CA ALA A 331 4.33 6.33 16.49
C ALA A 331 3.73 7.34 15.52
N SER A 332 2.54 7.85 15.84
CA SER A 332 1.86 8.81 15.00
C SER A 332 1.29 9.97 15.80
N VAL A 333 1.00 11.06 15.09
CA VAL A 333 0.33 12.26 15.62
C VAL A 333 -0.68 12.75 14.59
N VAL A 334 -1.76 13.36 15.08
CA VAL A 334 -2.68 14.15 14.25
C VAL A 334 -2.44 15.61 14.51
N VAL A 335 -2.09 16.33 13.44
CA VAL A 335 -1.77 17.76 13.49
C VAL A 335 -2.72 18.53 12.59
N PRO A 336 -3.13 19.75 12.99
CA PRO A 336 -3.80 20.66 12.09
C PRO A 336 -2.95 20.96 10.86
N ALA A 337 -3.53 20.97 9.66
CA ALA A 337 -2.79 21.22 8.41
C ALA A 337 -2.04 22.56 8.43
N ARG A 338 -2.60 23.58 9.10
CA ARG A 338 -1.97 24.89 9.32
C ARG A 338 -0.60 24.83 10.00
N TRP A 339 -0.28 23.79 10.77
CA TRP A 339 1.03 23.65 11.44
C TRP A 339 2.15 23.24 10.48
N ILE A 340 1.81 22.59 9.37
CA ILE A 340 2.77 22.06 8.38
C ILE A 340 2.63 22.73 7.02
N HIS A 341 2.03 23.93 7.00
CA HIS A 341 1.84 24.72 5.80
C HIS A 341 3.17 25.04 5.10
N GLY A 342 3.25 24.71 3.80
CA GLY A 342 4.46 24.85 2.99
C GLY A 342 5.50 23.75 3.17
N SER A 343 5.21 22.71 3.98
CA SER A 343 5.98 21.46 4.06
C SER A 343 5.21 20.27 3.47
N CYS A 344 3.93 20.45 3.13
CA CYS A 344 3.08 19.48 2.46
C CYS A 344 2.29 20.16 1.34
N ALA A 345 1.87 19.38 0.34
CA ALA A 345 0.71 19.73 -0.46
C ALA A 345 -0.50 19.52 0.45
N CYS A 346 -0.96 20.58 1.10
CA CYS A 346 -2.25 20.54 1.76
C CYS A 346 -3.28 20.72 0.64
N ASP A 347 -4.12 19.72 0.40
CA ASP A 347 -5.38 19.97 -0.29
C ASP A 347 -6.12 21.06 0.51
N GLU A 348 -6.67 22.06 -0.18
CA GLU A 348 -7.27 23.25 0.46
C GLU A 348 -8.39 22.88 1.48
N ASP A 349 -8.92 21.66 1.39
CA ASP A 349 -10.03 21.15 2.19
C ASP A 349 -9.63 20.30 3.43
N SER A 350 -8.37 19.89 3.58
CA SER A 350 -7.96 19.00 4.69
C SER A 350 -7.59 19.77 5.96
N ASP A 351 -8.40 19.65 7.01
CA ASP A 351 -8.19 20.39 8.28
C ASP A 351 -7.12 19.79 9.19
N SER A 352 -7.04 18.45 9.29
CA SER A 352 -6.05 17.74 10.12
C SER A 352 -5.45 16.57 9.35
N LEU A 353 -4.18 16.29 9.60
CA LEU A 353 -3.39 15.30 8.87
C LEU A 353 -2.68 14.38 9.87
N LYS A 354 -2.61 13.08 9.57
CA LYS A 354 -1.84 12.12 10.36
C LYS A 354 -0.42 12.02 9.81
N LEU A 355 0.56 12.16 10.70
CA LEU A 355 1.97 11.93 10.43
C LEU A 355 2.42 10.70 11.21
N VAL A 356 3.21 9.85 10.59
CA VAL A 356 3.65 8.58 11.19
C VAL A 356 5.17 8.42 11.05
N SER A 357 5.78 7.78 12.04
CA SER A 357 7.17 7.36 12.01
C SER A 357 7.32 5.93 12.52
N ASN A 358 8.06 5.11 11.79
CA ASN A 358 8.54 3.83 12.28
C ASN A 358 9.52 4.05 13.46
N CYS A 359 9.28 3.36 14.57
CA CYS A 359 10.14 3.41 15.76
C CYS A 359 11.39 2.52 15.63
N GLU A 360 11.41 1.63 14.64
CA GLU A 360 12.41 0.59 14.48
C GLU A 360 13.47 0.96 13.45
N TYR A 361 14.71 0.59 13.76
CA TYR A 361 15.85 0.66 12.83
C TYR A 361 16.06 -0.67 12.07
N ARG A 362 15.80 -1.80 12.74
CA ARG A 362 15.77 -3.15 12.15
C ARG A 362 14.45 -3.84 12.42
N LEU A 363 13.98 -4.65 11.48
CA LEU A 363 12.68 -5.32 11.51
C LEU A 363 12.86 -6.80 11.84
N PHE A 364 12.15 -7.28 12.87
CA PHE A 364 12.28 -8.67 13.33
C PHE A 364 11.40 -9.63 12.51
N GLN A 365 11.82 -9.88 11.27
CA GLN A 365 11.05 -10.63 10.27
C GLN A 365 10.89 -12.10 10.63
N ARG A 366 9.77 -12.69 10.20
CA ARG A 366 9.51 -14.13 10.19
C ARG A 366 9.31 -14.59 8.74
N PRO A 367 10.36 -15.10 8.07
CA PRO A 367 10.27 -15.44 6.67
C PRO A 367 9.71 -16.86 6.50
N ASP A 368 8.37 -16.97 6.47
CA ASP A 368 7.68 -18.26 6.37
C ASP A 368 7.99 -18.98 5.03
N ASP A 369 8.19 -18.23 3.94
CA ASP A 369 8.40 -18.80 2.60
C ASP A 369 9.88 -19.10 2.27
N ALA A 370 10.84 -18.53 3.02
CA ALA A 370 12.27 -18.72 2.81
C ALA A 370 12.76 -20.13 3.15
N VAL A 371 11.89 -20.98 3.70
CA VAL A 371 12.13 -22.41 3.85
C VAL A 371 12.28 -23.11 2.48
N ILE A 372 11.73 -22.52 1.42
CA ILE A 372 11.82 -23.00 0.04
C ILE A 372 13.01 -22.29 -0.64
N PRO A 373 14.11 -22.99 -0.97
CA PRO A 373 15.28 -22.38 -1.59
C PRO A 373 14.94 -21.58 -2.85
N GLY A 374 15.41 -20.33 -2.92
CA GLY A 374 15.25 -19.43 -4.06
C GLY A 374 13.88 -18.79 -4.21
N TYR A 375 12.94 -19.07 -3.30
CA TYR A 375 11.60 -18.49 -3.37
C TYR A 375 11.59 -17.06 -2.84
N ASP A 376 12.01 -16.86 -1.59
CA ASP A 376 12.13 -15.55 -0.96
C ASP A 376 13.56 -15.01 -1.14
N THR A 377 13.82 -14.48 -2.33
CA THR A 377 15.15 -13.99 -2.70
C THR A 377 15.59 -12.77 -1.88
N GLU A 378 14.64 -11.97 -1.37
CA GLU A 378 14.93 -10.83 -0.50
C GLU A 378 15.42 -11.30 0.86
N THR A 379 14.73 -12.26 1.50
CA THR A 379 15.20 -12.85 2.75
C THR A 379 16.55 -13.54 2.57
N GLU A 380 16.74 -14.29 1.49
CA GLU A 380 18.02 -14.95 1.23
C GLU A 380 19.17 -13.97 1.04
N HIS A 381 18.92 -12.87 0.30
CA HIS A 381 19.88 -11.79 0.17
C HIS A 381 20.19 -11.16 1.54
N ASN A 382 19.17 -10.77 2.30
CA ASN A 382 19.31 -10.13 3.59
C ASN A 382 20.06 -11.01 4.59
N MET A 383 19.73 -12.31 4.66
CA MET A 383 20.40 -13.28 5.55
C MET A 383 21.85 -13.58 5.14
N ALA A 384 22.18 -13.44 3.86
CA ALA A 384 23.54 -13.65 3.36
C ALA A 384 24.49 -12.48 3.65
N MET A 385 23.95 -11.29 3.98
CA MET A 385 24.76 -10.14 4.36
C MET A 385 25.48 -10.33 5.71
N PRO A 386 26.59 -9.63 5.95
CA PRO A 386 27.24 -9.61 7.27
C PRO A 386 26.40 -8.88 8.34
N ASP A 387 26.79 -9.01 9.60
CA ASP A 387 26.21 -8.31 10.77
C ASP A 387 24.71 -8.59 11.04
N ASN A 388 24.29 -9.79 10.67
CA ASN A 388 22.95 -10.31 10.92
C ASN A 388 22.75 -10.79 12.36
N PHE A 389 21.59 -10.49 12.91
CA PHE A 389 21.08 -11.15 14.11
C PHE A 389 20.06 -12.20 13.67
N LEU A 390 20.38 -13.48 13.89
CA LEU A 390 19.54 -14.62 13.54
C LEU A 390 19.03 -15.31 14.81
N ALA A 391 17.80 -15.82 14.77
CA ALA A 391 17.24 -16.66 15.82
C ALA A 391 16.41 -17.80 15.23
N ASN A 392 16.46 -18.96 15.87
CA ASN A 392 15.74 -20.17 15.48
C ASN A 392 16.15 -20.74 14.10
N TYR A 393 17.45 -20.73 13.79
CA TYR A 393 18.04 -21.48 12.67
C TYR A 393 18.99 -22.56 13.17
N GLU A 394 19.18 -23.64 12.40
CA GLU A 394 20.21 -24.63 12.71
C GLU A 394 21.62 -24.04 12.49
N PRO A 395 22.57 -24.25 13.41
CA PRO A 395 23.97 -23.93 13.18
C PRO A 395 24.60 -25.03 12.31
N LEU A 396 24.83 -24.72 11.02
CA LEU A 396 25.36 -25.67 10.05
C LEU A 396 26.90 -25.62 10.02
N SER A 397 27.53 -26.79 10.03
CA SER A 397 28.99 -26.98 9.90
C SER A 397 29.28 -28.45 9.55
N GLY A 398 30.51 -28.74 9.09
CA GLY A 398 30.98 -30.11 8.84
C GLY A 398 30.06 -30.91 7.91
N GLU A 399 29.74 -32.15 8.28
CA GLU A 399 28.91 -33.07 7.48
C GLU A 399 27.50 -32.53 7.19
N ARG A 400 26.90 -31.77 8.11
CA ARG A 400 25.56 -31.18 7.90
C ARG A 400 25.57 -30.13 6.80
N LEU A 401 26.61 -29.31 6.75
CA LEU A 401 26.78 -28.34 5.67
C LEU A 401 27.12 -29.05 4.36
N ALA A 402 27.97 -30.08 4.42
CA ALA A 402 28.31 -30.91 3.26
C ALA A 402 27.07 -31.51 2.62
N SER A 403 26.15 -32.10 3.41
CA SER A 403 24.92 -32.69 2.87
C SER A 403 24.00 -31.71 2.14
N ILE A 404 24.09 -30.41 2.47
CA ILE A 404 23.30 -29.35 1.82
C ILE A 404 23.98 -28.91 0.52
N VAL A 405 25.28 -28.64 0.56
CA VAL A 405 26.05 -28.13 -0.59
C VAL A 405 26.25 -29.21 -1.66
N GLU A 406 26.38 -30.47 -1.26
CA GLU A 406 26.58 -31.61 -2.17
C GLU A 406 25.27 -32.11 -2.80
N ASP A 407 24.09 -31.72 -2.30
CA ASP A 407 22.81 -31.88 -3.00
C ASP A 407 22.67 -30.81 -4.10
N VAL A 408 23.41 -31.00 -5.19
CA VAL A 408 23.54 -30.04 -6.30
C VAL A 408 22.18 -29.58 -6.85
N LEU A 409 21.17 -30.47 -6.89
CA LEU A 409 19.86 -30.14 -7.45
C LEU A 409 19.11 -29.16 -6.57
N THR A 410 19.09 -29.39 -5.25
CA THR A 410 18.46 -28.46 -4.31
C THR A 410 19.31 -27.20 -4.12
N PHE A 411 20.63 -27.36 -4.03
CA PHE A 411 21.56 -26.26 -3.81
C PHE A 411 21.52 -25.23 -4.94
N SER A 412 21.37 -25.68 -6.19
CA SER A 412 21.24 -24.79 -7.35
C SER A 412 19.99 -23.90 -7.36
N LYS A 413 19.01 -24.16 -6.47
CA LYS A 413 17.79 -23.36 -6.35
C LYS A 413 17.98 -22.14 -5.46
N PHE A 414 18.95 -22.13 -4.54
CA PHE A 414 19.22 -20.94 -3.73
C PHE A 414 19.57 -19.74 -4.61
N SER A 415 19.18 -18.55 -4.18
CA SER A 415 19.64 -17.30 -4.76
C SER A 415 21.16 -17.20 -4.68
N THR A 416 21.76 -16.43 -5.60
CA THR A 416 23.21 -16.26 -5.67
C THR A 416 23.84 -15.86 -4.33
N PRO A 417 23.30 -14.89 -3.55
CA PRO A 417 23.89 -14.52 -2.26
C PRO A 417 23.94 -15.67 -1.25
N MET A 418 22.85 -16.44 -1.10
CA MET A 418 22.80 -17.56 -0.15
C MET A 418 23.67 -18.72 -0.61
N HIS A 419 23.69 -19.00 -1.92
CA HIS A 419 24.55 -20.01 -2.51
C HIS A 419 26.04 -19.68 -2.27
N GLU A 420 26.45 -18.43 -2.47
CA GLU A 420 27.82 -17.97 -2.22
C GLU A 420 28.18 -18.09 -0.73
N LEU A 421 27.32 -17.63 0.18
CA LEU A 421 27.53 -17.74 1.63
C LEU A 421 27.80 -19.19 2.06
N LEU A 422 26.94 -20.12 1.64
CA LEU A 422 27.04 -21.52 2.02
C LEU A 422 28.26 -22.21 1.37
N SER A 423 28.57 -21.85 0.12
CA SER A 423 29.77 -22.35 -0.59
C SER A 423 31.05 -21.89 0.11
N ASP A 424 31.10 -20.63 0.54
CA ASP A 424 32.25 -20.05 1.22
C ASP A 424 32.48 -20.71 2.58
N ALA A 425 31.42 -20.86 3.38
CA ALA A 425 31.47 -21.57 4.65
C ALA A 425 31.93 -23.04 4.47
N TYR A 426 31.43 -23.72 3.44
CA TYR A 426 31.82 -25.10 3.13
C TYR A 426 33.30 -25.21 2.72
N ARG A 427 33.81 -24.26 1.93
CA ARG A 427 35.23 -24.21 1.52
C ARG A 427 36.17 -23.88 2.68
N GLN A 428 35.76 -22.97 3.57
CA GLN A 428 36.58 -22.53 4.69
C GLN A 428 36.66 -23.59 5.81
N GLN A 429 35.63 -24.43 5.95
CA GLN A 429 35.52 -25.46 7.00
C GLN A 429 35.71 -24.92 8.43
N ASP A 430 35.39 -23.65 8.66
CA ASP A 430 35.53 -22.97 9.95
C ASP A 430 34.23 -22.26 10.35
N GLY A 431 33.95 -22.21 11.65
CA GLY A 431 32.75 -21.60 12.21
C GLY A 431 31.43 -22.31 11.90
N PHE A 432 30.34 -21.55 12.00
CA PHE A 432 28.96 -22.00 11.74
C PHE A 432 28.29 -21.05 10.75
N VAL A 433 27.41 -21.58 9.91
CA VAL A 433 26.57 -20.81 8.98
C VAL A 433 25.10 -21.18 9.17
N ALA A 434 24.20 -20.27 8.82
CA ALA A 434 22.76 -20.52 8.80
C ALA A 434 22.25 -20.46 7.36
N SER A 435 21.28 -21.32 7.03
CA SER A 435 20.60 -21.33 5.73
C SER A 435 19.14 -20.90 5.93
N SER A 436 18.62 -20.10 4.99
CA SER A 436 17.20 -19.74 4.92
C SER A 436 16.27 -20.96 5.00
N ALA A 437 16.68 -22.06 4.35
CA ALA A 437 15.91 -23.29 4.24
C ALA A 437 15.97 -24.22 5.47
N HIS A 438 16.80 -23.89 6.47
CA HIS A 438 17.08 -24.78 7.61
C HIS A 438 16.79 -24.12 8.96
N PRO A 439 15.50 -23.89 9.30
CA PRO A 439 15.10 -23.48 10.65
C PRO A 439 15.57 -24.49 11.69
N ARG A 440 15.71 -24.01 12.94
CA ARG A 440 16.05 -24.84 14.09
C ARG A 440 15.07 -26.00 14.25
N ILE A 441 15.58 -27.20 14.52
CA ILE A 441 14.76 -28.37 14.84
C ILE A 441 14.28 -28.29 16.29
N VAL A 442 12.97 -28.38 16.48
CA VAL A 442 12.29 -28.39 17.79
C VAL A 442 11.35 -29.59 17.83
N ASN A 443 11.60 -30.52 18.76
CA ASN A 443 10.85 -31.77 18.87
C ASN A 443 10.83 -32.61 17.57
N GLY A 444 11.94 -32.60 16.83
CA GLY A 444 12.10 -33.38 15.59
C GLY A 444 11.63 -32.67 14.31
N GLU A 445 10.96 -31.53 14.42
CA GLU A 445 10.43 -30.79 13.27
C GLU A 445 11.08 -29.39 13.13
N PRO A 446 11.19 -28.84 11.92
CA PRO A 446 11.61 -27.45 11.72
C PRO A 446 10.71 -26.45 12.46
N SER A 447 11.31 -25.49 13.13
CA SER A 447 10.59 -24.43 13.81
C SER A 447 9.75 -23.62 12.82
N LYS A 448 8.47 -23.39 13.16
CA LYS A 448 7.57 -22.48 12.41
C LYS A 448 7.76 -20.99 12.77
N ASN A 449 8.87 -20.65 13.43
CA ASN A 449 9.18 -19.29 13.82
C ASN A 449 10.67 -18.95 13.60
N PRO A 450 11.22 -19.15 12.39
CA PRO A 450 12.53 -18.64 12.04
C PRO A 450 12.53 -17.10 12.11
N ARG A 451 13.63 -16.49 12.55
CA ARG A 451 13.70 -15.03 12.74
C ARG A 451 15.05 -14.45 12.34
N TYR A 452 15.01 -13.25 11.77
CA TYR A 452 16.19 -12.41 11.59
C TYR A 452 15.85 -10.93 11.80
N LEU A 453 16.86 -10.09 12.10
CA LEU A 453 16.70 -8.63 12.12
C LEU A 453 17.13 -8.05 10.77
N GLU A 454 16.15 -7.81 9.91
CA GLU A 454 16.32 -7.11 8.65
C GLU A 454 16.71 -5.65 8.90
N THR A 455 17.77 -5.16 8.26
CA THR A 455 18.04 -3.71 8.26
C THR A 455 17.09 -3.03 7.30
N ARG A 456 16.44 -1.94 7.72
CA ARG A 456 15.43 -1.29 6.89
C ARG A 456 15.96 -0.97 5.48
N PRO A 457 15.19 -1.28 4.41
CA PRO A 457 15.65 -1.09 3.03
C PRO A 457 16.08 0.34 2.71
N ASP A 458 15.44 1.34 3.33
CA ASP A 458 15.75 2.75 3.11
C ASP A 458 17.12 3.20 3.63
N LEU A 459 17.74 2.38 4.49
CA LEU A 459 19.11 2.60 5.00
C LEU A 459 20.17 1.87 4.17
N ILE A 460 19.80 0.72 3.60
CA ILE A 460 20.66 -0.06 2.70
C ILE A 460 20.81 0.69 1.36
N ASN A 461 19.71 1.26 0.86
CA ASN A 461 19.65 1.96 -0.42
C ASN A 461 19.12 3.40 -0.27
N PRO A 462 19.88 4.31 0.37
CA PRO A 462 19.40 5.64 0.75
C PRO A 462 19.06 6.53 -0.45
N VAL A 463 19.65 6.28 -1.63
CA VAL A 463 19.37 7.06 -2.83
C VAL A 463 17.89 6.96 -3.25
N ARG A 464 17.23 5.83 -3.01
CA ARG A 464 15.81 5.64 -3.34
C ARG A 464 14.91 6.54 -2.50
N LYS A 465 15.19 6.66 -1.20
CA LYS A 465 14.51 7.60 -0.31
C LYS A 465 14.80 9.05 -0.68
N TYR A 466 16.05 9.38 -0.99
CA TYR A 466 16.45 10.72 -1.44
C TYR A 466 15.69 11.13 -2.71
N ILE A 467 15.61 10.25 -3.70
CA ILE A 467 14.89 10.51 -4.96
C ILE A 467 13.40 10.70 -4.73
N ALA A 468 12.78 9.91 -3.86
CA ALA A 468 11.39 10.09 -3.47
C ALA A 468 11.15 11.50 -2.88
N GLU A 469 12.00 11.92 -1.94
CA GLU A 469 11.91 13.26 -1.34
C GLU A 469 12.12 14.37 -2.37
N ILE A 470 13.18 14.28 -3.20
CA ILE A 470 13.46 15.27 -4.25
C ILE A 470 12.32 15.37 -5.25
N GLY A 471 11.72 14.24 -5.65
CA GLY A 471 10.56 14.23 -6.55
C GLY A 471 9.40 15.05 -6.01
N ILE A 472 9.04 14.80 -4.76
CA ILE A 472 7.97 15.50 -4.05
C ILE A 472 8.33 16.98 -3.84
N ARG A 473 9.56 17.27 -3.41
CA ARG A 473 10.05 18.64 -3.17
C ARG A 473 9.95 19.50 -4.42
N LEU A 474 10.40 18.98 -5.56
CA LEU A 474 10.34 19.67 -6.84
C LEU A 474 8.89 19.89 -7.28
N HIS A 475 8.04 18.87 -7.17
CA HIS A 475 6.64 18.93 -7.56
C HIS A 475 5.86 19.96 -6.74
N ARG A 476 6.00 19.90 -5.41
CA ARG A 476 5.34 20.80 -4.46
C ARG A 476 6.05 22.17 -4.32
N LYS A 477 7.20 22.36 -4.96
CA LYS A 477 8.05 23.57 -4.88
C LYS A 477 8.41 23.95 -3.43
N ILE A 478 8.70 22.95 -2.60
CA ILE A 478 9.04 23.15 -1.18
C ILE A 478 10.47 23.66 -1.05
N ASP A 479 10.64 24.79 -0.37
CA ASP A 479 11.94 25.42 -0.08
C ASP A 479 12.96 24.46 0.56
N LEU A 480 14.25 24.58 0.21
CA LEU A 480 15.33 23.69 0.68
C LEU A 480 15.46 23.61 2.19
N HIS A 481 15.16 24.68 2.92
CA HIS A 481 15.27 24.73 4.37
C HIS A 481 14.03 24.19 5.09
N LYS A 482 12.97 23.87 4.36
CA LYS A 482 11.76 23.25 4.91
C LYS A 482 11.80 21.73 4.77
N PRO A 483 11.33 20.99 5.79
CA PRO A 483 11.14 19.55 5.66
C PRO A 483 10.02 19.25 4.68
N VAL A 484 10.11 18.10 3.99
CA VAL A 484 9.00 17.52 3.24
C VAL A 484 8.23 16.60 4.19
N CYS A 485 6.94 16.86 4.37
CA CYS A 485 6.05 16.04 5.17
C CYS A 485 5.29 15.05 4.28
N HIS A 486 5.15 13.82 4.78
CA HIS A 486 4.40 12.73 4.15
C HIS A 486 3.20 12.36 5.02
N PRO A 487 2.07 13.09 4.92
CA PRO A 487 0.87 12.68 5.63
C PRO A 487 0.31 11.39 5.06
N VAL A 488 -0.41 10.65 5.90
CA VAL A 488 -1.19 9.49 5.44
C VAL A 488 -2.19 9.95 4.39
N ASN A 489 -2.29 9.21 3.28
CA ASN A 489 -3.27 9.49 2.23
C ASN A 489 -4.45 8.53 2.27
N ALA A 490 -4.22 7.28 2.69
CA ALA A 490 -5.24 6.25 2.71
C ALA A 490 -5.00 5.25 3.84
N VAL A 491 -6.07 4.88 4.55
CA VAL A 491 -6.05 3.87 5.61
C VAL A 491 -6.66 2.56 5.10
N LEU A 492 -5.80 1.55 4.93
CA LEU A 492 -6.05 0.33 4.15
C LEU A 492 -5.75 -0.90 5.02
N THR A 493 -6.66 -1.23 5.92
CA THR A 493 -6.50 -2.33 6.88
C THR A 493 -6.56 -3.70 6.19
N GLY A 494 -6.21 -4.76 6.92
CA GLY A 494 -6.21 -6.12 6.40
C GLY A 494 -6.98 -7.07 7.30
N ARG A 495 -7.69 -8.02 6.69
CA ARG A 495 -8.39 -9.08 7.40
C ARG A 495 -7.85 -10.44 7.03
N ARG A 496 -7.70 -11.31 8.02
CA ARG A 496 -7.45 -12.72 7.78
C ARG A 496 -8.76 -13.48 7.75
N ASN A 497 -9.15 -13.88 6.55
CA ASN A 497 -10.34 -14.67 6.32
C ASN A 497 -9.99 -16.16 6.27
N ASN A 498 -10.94 -16.99 6.69
CA ASN A 498 -10.82 -18.44 6.61
C ASN A 498 -12.18 -19.09 6.31
N PRO A 499 -12.17 -20.23 5.60
CA PRO A 499 -13.34 -21.11 5.51
C PRO A 499 -13.57 -21.79 6.86
N ALA A 500 -14.66 -22.54 6.98
CA ALA A 500 -14.86 -23.42 8.12
C ALA A 500 -13.84 -24.57 8.10
N GLU A 501 -13.28 -24.89 9.26
CA GLU A 501 -12.42 -26.07 9.49
C GLU A 501 -12.93 -26.78 10.77
N PRO A 502 -12.59 -28.05 11.03
CA PRO A 502 -13.00 -28.72 12.27
C PRO A 502 -12.61 -27.91 13.52
N GLY A 503 -13.61 -27.40 14.25
CA GLY A 503 -13.41 -26.55 15.43
C GLY A 503 -13.18 -25.06 15.15
N ILE A 504 -13.22 -24.63 13.89
CA ILE A 504 -13.03 -23.24 13.46
C ILE A 504 -14.23 -22.80 12.61
N ARG A 505 -14.94 -21.77 13.09
CA ARG A 505 -16.06 -21.16 12.34
C ARG A 505 -15.55 -20.31 11.16
N PRO A 506 -16.35 -20.15 10.09
CA PRO A 506 -15.99 -19.36 8.94
C PRO A 506 -15.89 -17.86 9.29
N LEU A 507 -15.03 -17.15 8.56
CA LEU A 507 -14.91 -15.69 8.59
C LEU A 507 -14.70 -15.09 7.18
N ALA A 508 -14.76 -15.89 6.13
CA ALA A 508 -14.54 -15.47 4.75
C ALA A 508 -15.77 -14.80 4.09
N VAL A 509 -16.44 -13.90 4.80
CA VAL A 509 -17.63 -13.17 4.33
C VAL A 509 -17.31 -11.89 3.57
N TYR A 510 -16.07 -11.43 3.62
CA TYR A 510 -15.61 -10.23 2.93
C TYR A 510 -15.25 -10.52 1.48
N ASN A 511 -15.62 -9.61 0.58
CA ASN A 511 -15.10 -9.55 -0.78
C ASN A 511 -13.65 -8.98 -0.79
N PRO A 512 -13.01 -8.77 -1.97
CA PRO A 512 -11.64 -8.26 -2.02
C PRO A 512 -11.37 -6.98 -1.23
N ILE A 513 -12.29 -6.01 -1.29
CA ILE A 513 -12.14 -4.67 -0.71
C ILE A 513 -13.49 -4.21 -0.14
N HIS A 514 -13.53 -4.02 1.17
CA HIS A 514 -14.66 -3.39 1.86
C HIS A 514 -14.32 -1.98 2.31
N TYR A 515 -15.35 -1.13 2.41
CA TYR A 515 -15.32 0.16 3.09
C TYR A 515 -16.29 0.10 4.26
N GLN A 516 -15.86 0.53 5.44
CA GLN A 516 -16.73 0.63 6.61
C GLN A 516 -16.77 2.08 7.09
N GLU A 517 -17.99 2.55 7.36
CA GLU A 517 -18.19 3.78 8.10
C GLU A 517 -17.67 3.63 9.54
N LEU A 518 -17.44 4.73 10.24
CA LEU A 518 -16.76 4.71 11.53
C LEU A 518 -17.40 3.78 12.58
N PRO A 519 -18.74 3.68 12.74
CA PRO A 519 -19.33 2.74 13.69
C PRO A 519 -18.92 1.29 13.40
N GLU A 520 -19.15 0.80 12.18
CA GLU A 520 -18.79 -0.57 11.77
C GLU A 520 -17.28 -0.82 11.83
N LEU A 521 -16.48 0.15 11.37
CA LEU A 521 -15.03 0.08 11.45
C LEU A 521 -14.54 -0.08 12.90
N PHE A 522 -15.15 0.66 13.84
CA PHE A 522 -14.78 0.58 15.24
C PHE A 522 -15.30 -0.69 15.92
N MET A 523 -16.43 -1.27 15.49
CA MET A 523 -16.80 -2.63 15.94
C MET A 523 -15.69 -3.64 15.62
N ASP A 524 -15.08 -3.50 14.44
CA ASP A 524 -13.97 -4.34 14.03
C ASP A 524 -12.65 -4.03 14.71
N PHE A 525 -12.31 -2.75 14.92
CA PHE A 525 -11.11 -2.37 15.64
C PHE A 525 -11.13 -2.77 17.10
N ILE A 526 -12.27 -2.66 17.76
CA ILE A 526 -12.46 -3.12 19.15
C ILE A 526 -12.18 -4.62 19.25
N CYS A 527 -12.62 -5.40 18.25
CA CYS A 527 -12.55 -6.86 18.31
C CYS A 527 -11.29 -7.46 17.70
N SER A 528 -10.77 -6.90 16.60
CA SER A 528 -9.65 -7.43 15.83
C SER A 528 -9.76 -8.95 15.60
N LEU A 529 -10.74 -9.35 14.79
CA LEU A 529 -11.21 -10.73 14.64
C LEU A 529 -10.22 -11.62 13.88
N THR A 530 -10.05 -12.86 14.34
CA THR A 530 -9.21 -13.88 13.68
C THR A 530 -9.76 -15.29 13.92
N GLY A 531 -9.91 -16.11 12.89
CA GLY A 531 -10.49 -17.45 13.04
C GLY A 531 -9.55 -18.49 13.64
N LYS A 532 -8.24 -18.21 13.76
CA LYS A 532 -7.22 -19.19 14.17
C LYS A 532 -6.57 -18.91 15.54
N SER A 533 -7.32 -18.34 16.48
CA SER A 533 -6.84 -18.11 17.87
C SER A 533 -7.25 -19.26 18.81
N PRO A 534 -6.49 -19.56 19.89
CA PRO A 534 -6.65 -20.76 20.72
C PRO A 534 -7.90 -20.83 21.63
N SER A 535 -8.86 -19.91 21.52
CA SER A 535 -10.05 -19.92 22.39
C SER A 535 -11.10 -20.89 21.86
N THR A 536 -11.55 -21.82 22.72
CA THR A 536 -12.47 -22.94 22.40
C THR A 536 -13.91 -22.55 22.05
N THR A 537 -14.22 -21.27 21.84
CA THR A 537 -15.56 -20.78 21.49
C THR A 537 -15.47 -19.65 20.47
N GLY A 538 -15.93 -19.86 19.22
CA GLY A 538 -16.05 -18.82 18.19
C GLY A 538 -14.74 -18.27 17.59
N ALA A 539 -14.85 -17.20 16.78
CA ALA A 539 -13.69 -16.45 16.30
C ALA A 539 -12.86 -15.92 17.48
N GLY A 540 -11.54 -15.92 17.32
CA GLY A 540 -10.61 -15.29 18.24
C GLY A 540 -10.58 -13.77 18.09
N SER A 541 -10.13 -13.10 19.15
CA SER A 541 -9.86 -11.66 19.18
C SER A 541 -8.38 -11.42 19.50
N GLU A 542 -7.73 -10.51 18.78
CA GLU A 542 -6.40 -9.97 19.13
C GLU A 542 -6.48 -8.75 20.09
N GLY A 543 -7.69 -8.43 20.56
CA GLY A 543 -7.99 -7.24 21.36
C GLY A 543 -8.02 -5.95 20.53
N ALA A 544 -8.37 -4.85 21.17
CA ALA A 544 -8.50 -3.54 20.52
C ALA A 544 -7.24 -3.19 19.69
N LEU A 545 -7.46 -2.80 18.44
CA LEU A 545 -6.44 -2.34 17.49
C LEU A 545 -5.28 -3.34 17.25
N THR A 546 -5.50 -4.65 17.50
CA THR A 546 -4.47 -5.72 17.54
C THR A 546 -3.37 -5.50 18.58
N LYS A 547 -3.69 -4.73 19.63
CA LYS A 547 -2.78 -4.35 20.72
C LYS A 547 -3.10 -5.02 22.04
N GLY A 548 -4.03 -5.99 22.09
CA GLY A 548 -4.36 -6.71 23.33
C GLY A 548 -3.12 -7.25 24.09
N PRO A 549 -2.12 -7.85 23.41
CA PRO A 549 -0.89 -8.30 24.07
C PRO A 549 0.16 -7.19 24.35
N PHE A 550 -0.05 -5.96 23.87
CA PHE A 550 0.95 -4.88 23.84
C PHE A 550 0.43 -3.56 24.44
N ASN A 551 -0.65 -3.61 25.22
CA ASN A 551 -1.20 -2.47 25.93
C ASN A 551 -1.35 -2.83 27.41
N ALA A 552 -0.65 -2.09 28.27
CA ALA A 552 -0.68 -2.27 29.72
C ALA A 552 -1.72 -1.38 30.42
N LEU A 553 -2.51 -0.62 29.67
CA LEU A 553 -3.59 0.26 30.13
C LEU A 553 -4.94 -0.28 29.67
N ARG A 554 -6.02 0.37 30.12
CA ARG A 554 -7.36 0.12 29.59
C ARG A 554 -7.40 0.48 28.10
N ALA A 555 -7.99 -0.40 27.30
CA ALA A 555 -8.03 -0.26 25.83
C ALA A 555 -8.83 0.97 25.36
N THR A 556 -9.72 1.49 26.21
CA THR A 556 -10.55 2.67 25.90
C THR A 556 -9.73 3.92 25.57
N VAL A 557 -8.58 4.13 26.21
CA VAL A 557 -7.71 5.28 25.91
C VAL A 557 -7.20 5.23 24.46
N ASP A 558 -6.72 4.06 24.04
CA ASP A 558 -6.29 3.81 22.66
C ASP A 558 -7.45 3.99 21.66
N LEU A 559 -8.62 3.45 21.98
CA LEU A 559 -9.80 3.53 21.12
C LEU A 559 -10.33 4.96 21.00
N ASN A 560 -10.37 5.73 22.10
CA ASN A 560 -10.74 7.13 22.11
C ASN A 560 -9.78 7.96 21.24
N ASN A 561 -8.47 7.75 21.40
CA ASN A 561 -7.44 8.41 20.60
C ASN A 561 -7.60 8.08 19.11
N ALA A 562 -7.75 6.80 18.77
CA ALA A 562 -7.97 6.36 17.41
C ALA A 562 -9.25 6.97 16.83
N LEU A 563 -10.38 6.97 17.55
CA LEU A 563 -11.63 7.51 17.01
C LEU A 563 -11.50 9.01 16.70
N VAL A 564 -10.93 9.79 17.61
CA VAL A 564 -10.66 11.21 17.38
C VAL A 564 -9.75 11.39 16.15
N SER A 565 -8.75 10.52 15.97
CA SER A 565 -7.85 10.53 14.81
C SER A 565 -8.62 10.41 13.49
N TYR A 566 -9.50 9.42 13.37
CA TYR A 566 -10.33 9.20 12.18
C TYR A 566 -11.33 10.33 11.94
N ILE A 567 -12.01 10.82 12.99
CA ILE A 567 -12.97 11.92 12.86
C ILE A 567 -12.29 13.22 12.41
N LEU A 568 -11.12 13.56 12.97
CA LEU A 568 -10.41 14.81 12.64
C LEU A 568 -9.84 14.81 11.24
N THR A 569 -9.34 13.66 10.78
CA THR A 569 -8.67 13.50 9.48
C THR A 569 -9.65 13.20 8.35
N GLY A 570 -10.84 12.68 8.67
CA GLY A 570 -11.82 12.24 7.67
C GLY A 570 -11.35 11.01 6.88
N TYR A 571 -10.37 10.25 7.38
CA TYR A 571 -9.87 9.09 6.65
C TYR A 571 -10.92 7.97 6.58
N ALA A 572 -11.11 7.46 5.37
CA ALA A 572 -11.94 6.29 5.12
C ALA A 572 -11.26 5.00 5.58
N GLY A 573 -12.00 4.14 6.27
CA GLY A 573 -11.55 2.80 6.66
C GLY A 573 -11.85 1.77 5.60
N PHE A 574 -10.89 1.51 4.70
CA PHE A 574 -10.97 0.37 3.79
C PHE A 574 -10.27 -0.84 4.39
N SER A 575 -10.76 -2.04 4.05
CA SER A 575 -10.14 -3.31 4.44
C SER A 575 -9.96 -4.24 3.23
N SER A 576 -8.83 -4.95 3.19
CA SER A 576 -8.51 -5.92 2.15
C SER A 576 -8.59 -7.35 2.68
N ALA A 577 -9.17 -8.27 1.90
CA ALA A 577 -9.20 -9.69 2.23
C ALA A 577 -7.83 -10.36 2.03
N ALA A 578 -7.41 -11.16 3.00
CA ALA A 578 -6.28 -12.09 2.91
C ALA A 578 -6.69 -13.50 3.35
N GLY A 579 -6.02 -14.52 2.83
CA GLY A 579 -6.35 -15.92 3.04
C GLY A 579 -7.41 -16.41 2.06
N PHE A 580 -8.68 -16.11 2.32
CA PHE A 580 -9.84 -16.62 1.56
C PHE A 580 -10.89 -15.54 1.27
N ILE A 581 -11.69 -15.75 0.22
CA ILE A 581 -12.92 -15.02 -0.10
C ILE A 581 -14.02 -16.03 -0.36
N GLY A 582 -15.03 -16.06 0.50
CA GLY A 582 -15.95 -17.19 0.57
C GLY A 582 -15.23 -18.49 0.98
N PRO A 583 -15.94 -19.62 1.00
CA PRO A 583 -15.37 -20.91 1.36
C PRO A 583 -14.37 -21.46 0.33
N ASP A 584 -14.52 -21.11 -0.96
CA ASP A 584 -13.85 -21.85 -2.04
C ASP A 584 -12.70 -21.08 -2.69
N THR A 585 -12.63 -19.75 -2.52
CA THR A 585 -11.61 -18.94 -3.19
C THR A 585 -10.44 -18.65 -2.26
N ARG A 586 -9.36 -19.42 -2.37
CA ARG A 586 -8.09 -19.10 -1.72
C ARG A 586 -7.38 -17.96 -2.46
N VAL A 587 -6.94 -16.94 -1.74
CA VAL A 587 -6.25 -15.75 -2.29
C VAL A 587 -4.90 -15.46 -1.65
N ASN A 588 -4.54 -16.11 -0.53
CA ASN A 588 -3.32 -15.83 0.23
C ASN A 588 -3.15 -14.31 0.46
N HIS A 589 -2.04 -13.72 0.01
CA HIS A 589 -1.77 -12.29 0.08
C HIS A 589 -1.85 -11.57 -1.27
N ASP A 590 -2.35 -12.24 -2.32
CA ASP A 590 -2.34 -11.71 -3.69
C ASP A 590 -3.11 -10.37 -3.77
N ILE A 591 -4.23 -10.27 -3.05
CA ILE A 591 -5.01 -9.02 -2.95
C ILE A 591 -4.28 -7.99 -2.10
N SER A 592 -3.64 -8.40 -0.99
CA SER A 592 -2.90 -7.49 -0.11
C SER A 592 -1.78 -6.75 -0.86
N LEU A 593 -1.09 -7.43 -1.78
CA LEU A 593 -0.03 -6.84 -2.60
C LEU A 593 -0.57 -5.87 -3.67
N LEU A 594 -1.80 -6.07 -4.14
CA LEU A 594 -2.45 -5.20 -5.13
C LEU A 594 -2.94 -3.87 -4.56
N ILE A 595 -3.20 -3.79 -3.25
CA ILE A 595 -3.81 -2.60 -2.63
C ILE A 595 -3.01 -1.31 -2.93
N PRO A 596 -1.70 -1.21 -2.70
CA PRO A 596 -0.95 0.00 -3.08
C PRO A 596 -0.99 0.30 -4.59
N GLU A 597 -1.06 -0.72 -5.44
CA GLU A 597 -1.12 -0.53 -6.89
C GLU A 597 -2.44 0.11 -7.33
N ILE A 598 -3.55 -0.29 -6.70
CA ILE A 598 -4.86 0.28 -6.98
C ILE A 598 -4.87 1.75 -6.53
N TRP A 599 -4.54 2.02 -5.27
CA TRP A 599 -4.65 3.38 -4.69
C TRP A 599 -3.75 4.41 -5.36
N THR A 600 -2.54 4.03 -5.76
CA THR A 600 -1.63 4.92 -6.51
C THR A 600 -2.14 5.27 -7.92
N ARG A 601 -3.15 4.56 -8.42
CA ARG A 601 -3.76 4.76 -9.76
C ARG A 601 -5.16 5.38 -9.68
N LEU A 602 -5.66 5.63 -8.48
CA LEU A 602 -6.84 6.46 -8.21
C LEU A 602 -6.39 7.91 -7.97
N SER A 603 -7.14 8.86 -8.52
CA SER A 603 -7.08 10.27 -8.15
C SER A 603 -7.56 10.50 -6.71
N VAL A 604 -7.33 11.69 -6.17
CA VAL A 604 -7.75 12.04 -4.79
C VAL A 604 -9.26 11.88 -4.62
N SER A 605 -10.07 12.31 -5.60
CA SER A 605 -11.53 12.16 -5.57
C SER A 605 -11.99 10.72 -5.73
N GLU A 606 -11.36 9.93 -6.62
CA GLU A 606 -11.67 8.51 -6.83
C GLU A 606 -11.38 7.65 -5.58
N ARG A 607 -10.66 8.17 -4.58
CA ARG A 607 -10.41 7.48 -3.29
C ARG A 607 -11.48 7.75 -2.24
N GLN A 608 -12.34 8.75 -2.44
CA GLN A 608 -13.33 9.15 -1.45
C GLN A 608 -14.55 8.21 -1.49
N PRO A 609 -15.02 7.69 -0.33
CA PRO A 609 -16.18 6.81 -0.29
C PRO A 609 -17.44 7.43 -0.90
N ASP A 610 -17.72 8.71 -0.65
CA ASP A 610 -18.90 9.39 -1.21
C ASP A 610 -18.90 9.38 -2.74
N TYR A 611 -17.73 9.64 -3.34
CA TYR A 611 -17.56 9.52 -4.78
C TYR A 611 -17.82 8.07 -5.23
N LEU A 612 -17.18 7.11 -4.58
CA LEU A 612 -17.32 5.69 -4.94
C LEU A 612 -18.76 5.17 -4.80
N ILE A 613 -19.49 5.57 -3.76
CA ILE A 613 -20.90 5.23 -3.55
C ILE A 613 -21.77 5.91 -4.61
N SER A 614 -21.60 7.22 -4.83
CA SER A 614 -22.42 7.97 -5.79
C SER A 614 -22.27 7.48 -7.24
N GLN A 615 -21.09 6.95 -7.58
CA GLN A 615 -20.80 6.39 -8.91
C GLN A 615 -21.11 4.88 -9.02
N GLY A 616 -21.63 4.25 -7.97
CA GLY A 616 -21.96 2.81 -7.96
C GLY A 616 -20.75 1.88 -7.92
N TYR A 617 -19.57 2.39 -7.54
CA TYR A 617 -18.36 1.61 -7.32
C TYR A 617 -18.37 0.85 -5.99
N LEU A 618 -19.18 1.28 -5.04
CA LEU A 618 -19.44 0.61 -3.76
C LEU A 618 -20.93 0.29 -3.63
N GLU A 619 -21.25 -0.94 -3.23
CA GLU A 619 -22.61 -1.33 -2.84
C GLU A 619 -22.65 -1.63 -1.33
N LYS A 620 -23.73 -1.22 -0.66
CA LYS A 620 -23.95 -1.50 0.75
C LYS A 620 -24.33 -2.97 0.93
N VAL A 621 -23.80 -3.62 1.96
CA VAL A 621 -24.30 -4.93 2.42
C VAL A 621 -25.45 -4.65 3.36
N GLU A 622 -26.62 -5.25 3.11
CA GLU A 622 -27.83 -5.00 3.90
C GLU A 622 -28.13 -6.18 4.83
N ASP A 623 -28.77 -5.89 5.97
CA ASP A 623 -29.34 -6.92 6.83
C ASP A 623 -30.45 -7.69 6.11
N PHE A 624 -30.57 -8.98 6.40
CA PHE A 624 -31.60 -9.83 5.82
C PHE A 624 -32.07 -10.92 6.78
N GLN A 625 -33.10 -11.66 6.39
CA GLN A 625 -33.64 -12.79 7.14
C GLN A 625 -33.21 -14.10 6.51
N HIS A 626 -32.70 -15.03 7.32
CA HIS A 626 -32.38 -16.39 6.91
C HIS A 626 -32.92 -17.38 7.93
N ASN A 627 -33.72 -18.37 7.50
CA ASN A 627 -34.36 -19.35 8.38
C ASN A 627 -35.15 -18.74 9.57
N GLY A 628 -35.69 -17.53 9.41
CA GLY A 628 -36.47 -16.82 10.43
C GLY A 628 -35.62 -16.06 11.47
N GLU A 629 -34.29 -16.03 11.30
CA GLU A 629 -33.37 -15.26 12.13
C GLU A 629 -32.83 -14.05 11.35
N ALA A 630 -32.61 -12.94 12.07
CA ALA A 630 -32.00 -11.75 11.52
C ALA A 630 -30.49 -11.95 11.34
N VAL A 631 -29.98 -11.64 10.15
CA VAL A 631 -28.55 -11.67 9.83
C VAL A 631 -28.08 -10.23 9.70
N LEU A 632 -27.21 -9.80 10.64
CA LEU A 632 -26.73 -8.42 10.75
C LEU A 632 -25.57 -8.13 9.78
N ALA A 633 -25.76 -8.42 8.50
CA ALA A 633 -24.73 -8.32 7.46
C ALA A 633 -24.32 -6.87 7.15
N SER A 634 -25.13 -5.87 7.52
CA SER A 634 -24.79 -4.46 7.41
C SER A 634 -23.55 -4.04 8.20
N ARG A 635 -23.15 -4.82 9.22
CA ARG A 635 -21.89 -4.62 9.94
C ARG A 635 -20.64 -4.76 9.04
N LEU A 636 -20.77 -5.38 7.88
CA LEU A 636 -19.69 -5.48 6.87
C LEU A 636 -19.51 -4.19 6.06
N GLY A 637 -20.40 -3.20 6.22
CA GLY A 637 -20.37 -1.92 5.52
C GLY A 637 -20.67 -2.03 4.03
N TYR A 638 -19.78 -1.48 3.22
CA TYR A 638 -19.84 -1.44 1.76
C TYR A 638 -18.76 -2.33 1.16
N ARG A 639 -18.96 -2.74 -0.08
CA ARG A 639 -18.01 -3.58 -0.81
C ARG A 639 -17.87 -3.13 -2.26
N ILE A 640 -16.71 -3.37 -2.87
CA ILE A 640 -16.49 -3.01 -4.28
C ILE A 640 -17.41 -3.78 -5.23
N THR A 641 -17.82 -3.13 -6.32
CA THR A 641 -18.72 -3.69 -7.34
C THR A 641 -17.98 -4.11 -8.62
N GLU A 642 -18.70 -4.76 -9.54
CA GLU A 642 -18.22 -5.04 -10.90
C GLU A 642 -17.78 -3.75 -11.62
N GLN A 643 -18.46 -2.63 -11.38
CA GLN A 643 -18.13 -1.33 -11.97
C GLN A 643 -16.76 -0.82 -11.48
N PHE A 644 -16.42 -1.04 -10.19
CA PHE A 644 -15.11 -0.70 -9.65
C PHE A 644 -14.01 -1.49 -10.36
N VAL A 645 -14.25 -2.79 -10.56
CA VAL A 645 -13.31 -3.69 -11.25
C VAL A 645 -13.12 -3.22 -12.69
N HIS A 646 -14.21 -2.96 -13.42
CA HIS A 646 -14.17 -2.48 -14.79
C HIS A 646 -13.32 -1.19 -14.95
N ASP A 647 -13.63 -0.14 -14.18
CA ASP A 647 -13.04 1.18 -14.40
C ASP A 647 -11.63 1.34 -13.79
N PHE A 648 -11.34 0.67 -12.66
CA PHE A 648 -10.08 0.86 -11.94
C PHE A 648 -9.10 -0.30 -12.10
N MET A 649 -9.57 -1.55 -12.15
CA MET A 649 -8.65 -2.69 -12.34
C MET A 649 -8.15 -2.79 -13.78
N GLY A 650 -8.86 -2.20 -14.75
CA GLY A 650 -8.35 -1.96 -16.11
C GLY A 650 -7.14 -1.01 -16.16
N LYS A 651 -6.74 -0.38 -15.05
CA LYS A 651 -5.46 0.36 -14.91
C LYS A 651 -4.27 -0.57 -14.63
N ILE A 652 -4.51 -1.86 -14.36
CA ILE A 652 -3.52 -2.89 -13.99
C ILE A 652 -3.58 -4.09 -14.96
N PHE A 653 -4.77 -4.65 -15.18
CA PHE A 653 -4.99 -5.87 -15.95
C PHE A 653 -5.53 -5.59 -17.35
N ASP A 654 -5.23 -6.48 -18.30
CA ASP A 654 -5.78 -6.44 -19.65
C ASP A 654 -7.26 -6.86 -19.67
N ASN A 655 -7.63 -7.85 -18.87
CA ASN A 655 -9.00 -8.31 -18.71
C ASN A 655 -9.37 -8.29 -17.22
N PRO A 656 -9.82 -7.15 -16.68
CA PRO A 656 -10.05 -7.00 -15.24
C PRO A 656 -11.22 -7.84 -14.72
N MET A 657 -12.27 -8.08 -15.54
CA MET A 657 -13.49 -8.75 -15.10
C MET A 657 -13.31 -10.24 -14.80
N VAL A 658 -12.29 -10.89 -15.37
CA VAL A 658 -11.99 -12.30 -15.07
C VAL A 658 -11.11 -12.47 -13.82
N VAL A 659 -10.53 -11.38 -13.31
CA VAL A 659 -9.70 -11.40 -12.09
C VAL A 659 -10.58 -11.60 -10.86
N PHE A 660 -11.58 -10.75 -10.69
CA PHE A 660 -12.59 -10.85 -9.63
C PHE A 660 -13.94 -11.22 -10.25
N THR A 661 -14.24 -12.52 -10.21
CA THR A 661 -15.53 -13.04 -10.71
C THR A 661 -16.67 -12.65 -9.79
N ARG A 662 -17.90 -12.90 -10.23
CA ARG A 662 -19.11 -12.60 -9.45
C ARG A 662 -19.11 -13.29 -8.09
N GLU A 663 -18.64 -14.52 -8.00
CA GLU A 663 -18.54 -15.31 -6.76
C GLU A 663 -17.49 -14.75 -5.80
N ILE A 664 -16.48 -14.05 -6.32
CA ILE A 664 -15.46 -13.36 -5.51
C ILE A 664 -16.01 -12.02 -5.01
N LEU A 665 -16.73 -11.28 -5.86
CA LEU A 665 -17.33 -10.00 -5.49
C LEU A 665 -18.52 -10.16 -4.54
N LYS A 666 -19.22 -11.30 -4.63
CA LYS A 666 -20.40 -11.67 -3.84
C LYS A 666 -20.21 -13.06 -3.20
N PRO A 667 -19.41 -13.16 -2.11
CA PRO A 667 -19.06 -14.43 -1.48
C PRO A 667 -20.26 -15.29 -1.06
N GLU A 668 -21.41 -14.66 -0.77
CA GLU A 668 -22.66 -15.33 -0.44
C GLU A 668 -23.21 -16.24 -1.57
N ILE A 669 -22.74 -16.06 -2.81
CA ILE A 669 -23.10 -16.92 -3.95
C ILE A 669 -22.41 -18.29 -3.87
N GLN A 670 -21.22 -18.34 -3.24
CA GLN A 670 -20.48 -19.61 -3.09
C GLN A 670 -21.24 -20.55 -2.15
N ASP A 671 -21.62 -20.04 -0.97
CA ASP A 671 -22.43 -20.75 0.01
C ASP A 671 -23.10 -19.75 0.97
N LEU A 672 -24.44 -19.66 0.91
CA LEU A 672 -25.21 -18.72 1.72
C LEU A 672 -25.22 -19.11 3.21
N ASP A 673 -25.27 -20.40 3.54
CA ASP A 673 -25.30 -20.85 4.94
C ASP A 673 -23.95 -20.56 5.62
N MET A 674 -22.84 -20.79 4.92
CA MET A 674 -21.51 -20.41 5.43
C MET A 674 -21.32 -18.90 5.54
N PHE A 675 -21.89 -18.13 4.62
CA PHE A 675 -21.89 -16.67 4.71
C PHE A 675 -22.65 -16.20 5.95
N VAL A 676 -23.85 -16.73 6.19
CA VAL A 676 -24.67 -16.42 7.38
C VAL A 676 -23.95 -16.81 8.67
N ASP A 677 -23.38 -18.02 8.76
CA ASP A 677 -22.61 -18.43 9.94
C ASP A 677 -21.39 -17.53 10.18
N GLY A 678 -20.73 -17.08 9.12
CA GLY A 678 -19.61 -16.15 9.21
C GLY A 678 -20.01 -14.76 9.73
N VAL A 679 -21.14 -14.22 9.29
CA VAL A 679 -21.70 -12.96 9.81
C VAL A 679 -22.08 -13.12 11.29
N ASN A 680 -22.77 -14.20 11.64
CA ASN A 680 -23.16 -14.47 13.02
C ASN A 680 -21.94 -14.64 13.93
N ASN A 681 -20.89 -15.32 13.45
CA ASN A 681 -19.63 -15.46 14.17
C ASN A 681 -18.96 -14.10 14.46
N ILE A 682 -19.03 -13.15 13.52
CA ILE A 682 -18.57 -11.76 13.71
C ILE A 682 -19.40 -11.09 14.80
N THR A 683 -20.73 -11.11 14.70
CA THR A 683 -21.62 -10.37 15.60
C THR A 683 -21.63 -10.93 17.02
N GLU A 684 -21.60 -12.25 17.17
CA GLU A 684 -21.48 -12.93 18.47
C GLU A 684 -20.13 -12.61 19.13
N THR A 685 -19.05 -12.55 18.35
CA THR A 685 -17.74 -12.17 18.89
C THR A 685 -17.71 -10.70 19.30
N GLN A 686 -18.30 -9.82 18.50
CA GLN A 686 -18.46 -8.40 18.84
C GLN A 686 -19.24 -8.22 20.14
N GLN A 687 -20.33 -8.96 20.32
CA GLN A 687 -21.09 -8.96 21.57
C GLN A 687 -20.24 -9.40 22.76
N ARG A 688 -19.55 -10.54 22.64
CA ARG A 688 -18.69 -11.07 23.70
C ARG A 688 -17.56 -10.11 24.09
N VAL A 689 -16.90 -9.49 23.10
CA VAL A 689 -15.82 -8.53 23.36
C VAL A 689 -16.39 -7.27 24.01
N ALA A 690 -17.52 -6.74 23.53
CA ALA A 690 -18.13 -5.56 24.12
C ALA A 690 -18.53 -5.77 25.60
N LEU A 691 -19.06 -6.95 25.94
CA LEU A 691 -19.41 -7.30 27.33
C LEU A 691 -18.21 -7.21 28.29
N GLN A 692 -16.99 -7.44 27.83
CA GLN A 692 -15.79 -7.34 28.67
C GLN A 692 -15.56 -5.91 29.20
N TYR A 693 -15.92 -4.88 28.42
CA TYR A 693 -15.82 -3.48 28.83
C TYR A 693 -16.83 -3.12 29.93
N PHE A 694 -17.94 -3.85 30.01
CA PHE A 694 -18.89 -3.73 31.12
C PHE A 694 -18.39 -4.49 32.35
N ASP A 695 -17.85 -5.70 32.15
CA ASP A 695 -17.35 -6.55 33.22
C ASP A 695 -16.22 -5.90 34.04
N ASP A 696 -15.32 -5.15 33.39
CA ASP A 696 -14.20 -4.45 34.03
C ASP A 696 -14.47 -2.96 34.31
N CYS A 697 -15.71 -2.50 34.02
CA CYS A 697 -16.17 -1.12 34.14
C CYS A 697 -15.39 -0.10 33.29
N SER A 698 -14.62 -0.53 32.29
CA SER A 698 -13.95 0.37 31.35
C SER A 698 -14.91 1.04 30.38
N ILE A 699 -16.17 0.62 30.28
CA ILE A 699 -17.21 1.32 29.51
C ILE A 699 -17.35 2.81 29.92
N GLU A 700 -17.17 3.13 31.20
CA GLU A 700 -17.27 4.51 31.73
C GLU A 700 -16.16 5.43 31.20
N ASP A 701 -15.09 4.85 30.67
CA ASP A 701 -13.94 5.54 30.09
C ASP A 701 -14.12 5.85 28.60
N ALA A 702 -15.11 5.21 27.95
CA ALA A 702 -15.34 5.36 26.53
C ALA A 702 -15.91 6.75 26.21
N CYS A 703 -15.35 7.42 25.21
CA CYS A 703 -15.95 8.65 24.70
C CYS A 703 -17.38 8.40 24.20
N PRO A 704 -18.27 9.41 24.16
CA PRO A 704 -19.69 9.19 23.91
C PRO A 704 -20.06 8.33 22.68
N PRO A 705 -19.38 8.46 21.52
CA PRO A 705 -19.66 7.60 20.37
C PRO A 705 -19.32 6.12 20.63
N LEU A 706 -18.18 5.84 21.28
CA LEU A 706 -17.77 4.48 21.61
C LEU A 706 -18.60 3.89 22.74
N HIS A 707 -19.01 4.70 23.71
CA HIS A 707 -19.93 4.28 24.75
C HIS A 707 -21.25 3.78 24.13
N ALA A 708 -21.85 4.56 23.23
CA ALA A 708 -23.04 4.13 22.50
C ALA A 708 -22.79 2.86 21.66
N LEU A 709 -21.66 2.80 20.96
CA LEU A 709 -21.30 1.65 20.12
C LEU A 709 -21.13 0.36 20.92
N LEU A 710 -20.44 0.41 22.07
CA LEU A 710 -20.25 -0.74 22.96
C LEU A 710 -21.58 -1.26 23.52
N HIS A 711 -22.52 -0.37 23.85
CA HIS A 711 -23.89 -0.74 24.20
C HIS A 711 -24.62 -1.45 23.06
N ILE A 712 -24.52 -0.93 21.83
CA ILE A 712 -25.12 -1.55 20.64
C ILE A 712 -24.50 -2.93 20.37
N MET A 713 -23.19 -3.06 20.49
CA MET A 713 -22.51 -4.35 20.32
C MET A 713 -22.94 -5.37 21.38
N ALA A 714 -23.01 -4.98 22.66
CA ALA A 714 -23.34 -5.86 23.78
C ALA A 714 -24.83 -6.24 23.87
N TYR A 715 -25.71 -5.26 23.64
CA TYR A 715 -27.14 -5.36 23.95
C TYR A 715 -28.06 -5.08 22.76
N GLY A 716 -27.49 -4.84 21.57
CA GLY A 716 -28.24 -4.55 20.34
C GLY A 716 -28.75 -3.12 20.22
N GLN A 717 -28.71 -2.32 21.29
CA GLN A 717 -29.23 -0.95 21.29
C GLN A 717 -28.55 -0.05 22.33
N TYR A 718 -28.63 1.26 22.11
CA TYR A 718 -28.34 2.32 23.08
C TYR A 718 -29.51 3.28 23.15
N GLN A 719 -30.14 3.42 24.33
CA GLN A 719 -31.32 4.29 24.52
C GLN A 719 -32.48 4.04 23.52
N GLY A 720 -32.73 2.79 23.15
CA GLY A 720 -33.78 2.45 22.17
C GLY A 720 -33.34 2.53 20.71
N LYS A 721 -32.07 2.87 20.44
CA LYS A 721 -31.52 3.11 19.09
C LYS A 721 -30.49 2.05 18.70
N ASP A 722 -30.48 1.66 17.44
CA ASP A 722 -29.47 0.76 16.86
C ASP A 722 -28.37 1.54 16.13
N VAL A 723 -27.49 0.84 15.40
CA VAL A 723 -26.38 1.47 14.69
C VAL A 723 -26.83 2.31 13.49
N HIS A 724 -28.03 2.10 12.95
CA HIS A 724 -28.55 2.81 11.78
C HIS A 724 -29.24 4.12 12.13
N ASP A 725 -29.59 4.33 13.40
CA ASP A 725 -30.19 5.58 13.86
C ASP A 725 -29.29 6.79 13.56
N GLN A 726 -29.89 7.82 12.96
CA GLN A 726 -29.19 9.05 12.57
C GLN A 726 -28.51 9.74 13.76
N GLU A 727 -29.15 9.73 14.93
CA GLU A 727 -28.56 10.30 16.15
C GLU A 727 -27.31 9.54 16.62
N ILE A 728 -27.21 8.24 16.35
CA ILE A 728 -25.99 7.46 16.64
C ILE A 728 -24.91 7.79 15.62
N ARG A 729 -25.25 7.88 14.34
CA ARG A 729 -24.32 8.25 13.26
C ARG A 729 -23.73 9.63 13.47
N GLU A 730 -24.53 10.60 13.92
CA GLU A 730 -24.10 11.98 14.17
C GLU A 730 -23.01 12.10 15.25
N LEU A 731 -22.96 11.17 16.22
CA LEU A 731 -21.90 11.14 17.25
C LEU A 731 -20.50 10.99 16.64
N PHE A 732 -20.40 10.34 15.47
CA PHE A 732 -19.15 10.10 14.75
C PHE A 732 -18.81 11.23 13.77
N SER A 733 -19.65 12.26 13.67
CA SER A 733 -19.38 13.39 12.78
C SER A 733 -18.37 14.37 13.38
N ARG A 734 -17.58 14.98 12.49
CA ARG A 734 -16.56 15.95 12.88
C ARG A 734 -17.15 17.18 13.55
N ASP A 735 -18.20 17.74 12.98
CA ASP A 735 -18.85 18.94 13.52
C ASP A 735 -19.44 18.70 14.91
N HIS A 736 -20.03 17.52 15.13
CA HIS A 736 -20.54 17.16 16.45
C HIS A 736 -19.40 17.07 17.48
N MET A 737 -18.31 16.35 17.15
CA MET A 737 -17.16 16.23 18.04
C MET A 737 -16.52 17.59 18.35
N LEU A 738 -16.27 18.44 17.34
CA LEU A 738 -15.60 19.72 17.54
C LEU A 738 -16.39 20.70 18.41
N ASN A 739 -17.72 20.58 18.44
CA ASN A 739 -18.62 21.39 19.26
C ASN A 739 -18.97 20.73 20.61
N SER A 740 -18.46 19.53 20.88
CA SER A 740 -18.76 18.77 22.09
C SER A 740 -17.93 19.23 23.30
N SER A 741 -18.49 19.08 24.50
CA SER A 741 -17.76 19.33 25.75
C SER A 741 -16.63 18.31 25.99
N TRP A 742 -16.80 17.06 25.56
CA TRP A 742 -15.82 16.00 25.79
C TRP A 742 -14.54 16.23 24.98
N TYR A 743 -14.64 16.70 23.73
CA TYR A 743 -13.43 17.05 22.97
C TYR A 743 -12.74 18.30 23.56
N ALA A 744 -13.51 19.30 23.99
CA ALA A 744 -12.96 20.48 24.68
C ALA A 744 -12.23 20.11 25.97
N GLU A 745 -12.76 19.15 26.74
CA GLU A 745 -12.11 18.59 27.93
C GLU A 745 -10.75 17.95 27.59
N ARG A 746 -10.67 17.18 26.51
CA ARG A 746 -9.39 16.57 26.05
C ARG A 746 -8.33 17.62 25.74
N LEU A 747 -8.70 18.73 25.09
CA LEU A 747 -7.76 19.83 24.80
C LEU A 747 -7.31 20.51 26.09
N GLY A 748 -8.26 20.75 27.02
CA GLY A 748 -7.95 21.29 28.35
C GLY A 748 -7.02 20.38 29.14
N HIS A 749 -7.26 19.07 29.13
CA HIS A 749 -6.43 18.08 29.82
C HIS A 749 -5.00 18.06 29.26
N LYS A 750 -4.86 18.09 27.93
CA LYS A 750 -3.55 18.20 27.27
C LYS A 750 -2.79 19.46 27.71
N GLN A 751 -3.47 20.60 27.76
CA GLN A 751 -2.86 21.83 28.27
C GLN A 751 -2.35 21.65 29.72
N GLN A 752 -3.10 20.97 30.60
CA GLN A 752 -2.64 20.71 31.98
C GLN A 752 -1.43 19.77 32.04
N ILE A 753 -1.39 18.73 31.21
CA ILE A 753 -0.21 17.87 31.05
C ILE A 753 1.00 18.72 30.64
N ASP A 754 0.86 19.56 29.63
CA ASP A 754 1.95 20.40 29.13
C ASP A 754 2.42 21.43 30.16
N LYS A 755 1.51 22.09 30.89
CA LYS A 755 1.86 22.99 32.01
C LYS A 755 2.71 22.27 33.05
N ARG A 756 2.29 21.08 33.48
CA ARG A 756 3.04 20.27 34.46
C ARG A 756 4.41 19.85 33.93
N LEU A 757 4.46 19.38 32.68
CA LEU A 757 5.69 18.93 32.04
C LEU A 757 6.72 20.04 31.91
N TRP A 758 6.33 21.19 31.34
CA TRP A 758 7.23 22.31 31.13
C TRP A 758 7.64 22.99 32.42
N LYS A 759 6.76 23.05 33.43
CA LYS A 759 7.15 23.48 34.79
C LYS A 759 8.25 22.58 35.36
N ARG A 760 8.10 21.25 35.27
CA ARG A 760 9.12 20.30 35.72
C ARG A 760 10.45 20.45 34.97
N HIS A 761 10.42 20.71 33.67
CA HIS A 761 11.65 21.01 32.90
C HIS A 761 12.35 22.26 33.42
N VAL A 762 11.60 23.34 33.68
CA VAL A 762 12.15 24.58 34.24
C VAL A 762 12.77 24.33 35.62
N GLU A 763 12.06 23.65 36.52
CA GLU A 763 12.54 23.34 37.88
C GLU A 763 13.81 22.48 37.87
N ASN A 764 13.85 21.42 37.05
CA ASN A 764 15.01 20.54 36.93
C ASN A 764 16.24 21.29 36.38
N LEU A 765 16.07 22.06 35.30
CA LEU A 765 17.16 22.83 34.70
C LEU A 765 17.65 23.96 35.64
N GLN A 766 16.74 24.62 36.36
CA GLN A 766 17.11 25.62 37.38
C GLN A 766 17.93 25.00 38.51
N SER A 767 17.47 23.86 39.05
CA SER A 767 18.17 23.14 40.11
C SER A 767 19.58 22.74 39.67
N PHE A 768 19.70 22.19 38.46
CA PHE A 768 21.01 21.83 37.89
C PHE A 768 21.94 23.05 37.75
N VAL A 769 21.44 24.16 37.19
CA VAL A 769 22.23 25.39 37.01
C VAL A 769 22.71 25.95 38.36
N GLN A 770 21.90 25.86 39.41
CA GLN A 770 22.24 26.33 40.76
C GLN A 770 23.28 25.42 41.45
N GLN A 771 23.23 24.11 41.23
CA GLN A 771 24.16 23.15 41.85
C GLN A 771 25.55 23.15 41.17
N THR A 772 25.62 23.40 39.87
CA THR A 772 26.85 23.31 39.06
C THR A 772 27.61 24.64 38.95
N SER A 773 27.44 25.56 39.90
CA SER A 773 27.91 26.96 39.82
C SER A 773 29.45 27.18 39.85
N ARG A 774 30.27 26.20 39.44
CA ARG A 774 31.74 26.23 39.57
C ARG A 774 32.54 25.69 38.38
N ILE A 775 31.98 25.53 37.19
CA ILE A 775 32.75 25.09 36.02
C ILE A 775 32.51 26.04 34.85
N ASP A 776 33.58 26.68 34.37
CA ASP A 776 33.63 27.36 33.07
C ASP A 776 33.56 26.30 31.97
N ASP A 777 32.35 25.75 31.76
CA ASP A 777 32.07 24.72 30.77
C ASP A 777 31.17 25.30 29.66
N PRO A 778 31.55 25.21 28.38
CA PRO A 778 30.66 25.52 27.25
C PRO A 778 29.28 24.82 27.30
N GLU A 779 29.18 23.67 27.97
CA GLU A 779 27.91 22.99 28.21
C GLU A 779 26.96 23.81 29.11
N TYR A 780 27.50 24.63 30.01
CA TYR A 780 26.71 25.42 30.95
C TYR A 780 25.88 26.52 30.25
N ASP A 781 26.44 27.15 29.22
CA ASP A 781 25.72 28.10 28.38
C ASP A 781 24.62 27.42 27.56
N GLN A 782 24.84 26.20 27.09
CA GLN A 782 23.80 25.41 26.43
C GLN A 782 22.65 25.08 27.39
N ILE A 783 22.95 24.72 28.65
CA ILE A 783 21.92 24.47 29.66
C ILE A 783 21.13 25.75 29.97
N ARG A 784 21.77 26.92 30.07
CA ARG A 784 21.06 28.20 30.26
C ARG A 784 20.15 28.52 29.08
N SER A 785 20.60 28.25 27.86
CA SER A 785 19.78 28.39 26.64
C SER A 785 18.56 27.44 26.68
N ARG A 786 18.75 26.17 27.04
CA ARG A 786 17.66 25.20 27.23
C ARG A 786 16.68 25.64 28.31
N LEU A 787 17.17 26.23 29.41
CA LEU A 787 16.32 26.77 30.47
C LEU A 787 15.50 27.97 29.98
N ALA A 788 16.10 28.88 29.21
CA ALA A 788 15.38 30.01 28.62
C ALA A 788 14.26 29.52 27.69
N HIS A 789 14.56 28.54 26.84
CA HIS A 789 13.55 27.90 25.99
C HIS A 789 12.44 27.22 26.79
N ALA A 790 12.78 26.46 27.85
CA ALA A 790 11.81 25.80 28.70
C ALA A 790 10.86 26.80 29.40
N LYS A 791 11.38 27.96 29.83
CA LYS A 791 10.56 29.04 30.39
C LYS A 791 9.60 29.63 29.36
N GLN A 792 10.10 29.92 28.16
CA GLN A 792 9.26 30.42 27.06
C GLN A 792 8.15 29.43 26.71
N LYS A 793 8.47 28.13 26.65
CA LYS A 793 7.47 27.08 26.43
C LYS A 793 6.48 26.98 27.58
N HIS A 794 6.92 27.06 28.82
CA HIS A 794 6.03 27.08 29.98
C HIS A 794 5.05 28.27 29.93
N GLU A 795 5.50 29.46 29.56
CA GLU A 795 4.62 30.63 29.34
C GLU A 795 3.64 30.39 28.19
N GLN A 796 4.10 29.84 27.06
CA GLN A 796 3.27 29.53 25.91
C GLN A 796 2.13 28.56 26.26
N VAL A 797 2.42 27.46 26.97
CA VAL A 797 1.39 26.46 27.32
C VAL A 797 0.45 26.94 28.43
N GLN A 798 0.82 27.97 29.19
CA GLN A 798 -0.04 28.60 30.18
C GLN A 798 -1.07 29.55 29.56
N ALA A 799 -0.77 30.10 28.38
CA ALA A 799 -1.64 31.04 27.68
C ALA A 799 -2.98 30.41 27.28
N ALA A 800 -4.04 31.22 27.27
CA ALA A 800 -5.40 30.75 27.01
C ALA A 800 -5.59 30.30 25.54
N ASP A 801 -4.94 30.98 24.61
CA ASP A 801 -4.93 30.69 23.17
C ASP A 801 -4.20 29.38 22.81
N TYR A 802 -3.50 28.76 23.76
CA TYR A 802 -2.91 27.43 23.54
C TYR A 802 -3.98 26.35 23.29
N ILE A 803 -5.18 26.49 23.85
CA ILE A 803 -6.28 25.56 23.57
C ILE A 803 -6.72 25.67 22.11
N ASP A 804 -6.83 26.89 21.58
CA ASP A 804 -7.14 27.13 20.17
C ASP A 804 -6.02 26.61 19.26
N PHE A 805 -4.77 26.74 19.70
CA PHE A 805 -3.62 26.15 19.02
C PHE A 805 -3.78 24.62 18.89
N LEU A 806 -4.16 23.93 19.97
CA LEU A 806 -4.36 22.47 20.01
C LEU A 806 -5.60 21.97 19.24
N LYS A 807 -6.55 22.84 18.89
CA LYS A 807 -7.76 22.43 18.16
C LYS A 807 -7.41 21.78 16.81
N GLY A 808 -7.89 20.55 16.59
CA GLY A 808 -7.49 19.71 15.45
C GLY A 808 -6.36 18.72 15.77
N THR A 809 -5.98 18.58 17.05
CA THR A 809 -5.15 17.48 17.55
C THR A 809 -6.01 16.49 18.34
N LEU A 810 -5.44 15.35 18.75
CA LEU A 810 -6.14 14.37 19.58
C LEU A 810 -6.47 14.87 21.00
N GLY A 811 -5.87 15.99 21.43
CA GLY A 811 -5.85 16.40 22.84
C GLY A 811 -5.16 15.35 23.70
N ALA A 812 -5.62 15.16 24.93
CA ALA A 812 -5.22 14.04 25.77
C ALA A 812 -6.48 13.40 26.35
N ASP A 813 -6.47 12.08 26.47
CA ASP A 813 -7.54 11.39 27.16
C ASP A 813 -7.58 11.83 28.64
N PRO A 814 -8.75 12.09 29.25
CA PRO A 814 -8.81 12.54 30.65
C PRO A 814 -8.39 11.50 31.69
N LEU A 815 -8.26 10.22 31.31
CA LEU A 815 -7.87 9.09 32.17
C LEU A 815 -6.47 9.16 32.78
#